data_AF-A0A1G1N864-F1
#
_entry.id   AF-A0A1G1N864-F1
#
_cell.length_a   1.000
_cell.length_b   1.000
_cell.length_c   1.000
_cell.angle_alpha   90.00
_cell.angle_beta   90.00
_cell.angle_gamma   90.00
#
_symmetry.space_group_name_H-M   'P 1'
#
loop_
_entity.id
_entity.type
_entity.pdbx_description
1 polymer ?
#
loop_
_entity_poly.entity_id
_entity_poly.type
_entity_poly.pdbx_seq_one_letter_code
_entity_poly.pdbx_strand_id
1 'polypeptide(L)'
;MKKLIVGILAGMLVVGGGIGIYFWIQRAELAAEDLLPEGAVFYANHKNVAENLRKFTMSPLWKNISSVDIFSLMEKSGASKDQVALYQNLKEQIIATSQNLLLDKFFGEEVTVAFYPVNADKVGPKALAEVASSVTIITRLESEAKFIEFIARFLGTFGQKYTTEEVQYKKFKITNIVIPALTALDVKISYVKIKDFLVLGFSDGVSRRSIDTFTKAKASLAQDKNFIRVKSKFLENSQLSTYLDMETLIAKVKDFSQKNESLLPEDKIMRQQLGQTWAALEGFSSMGFSATYGDLITAKTIVVVDKSKMEPALQQIYSFAPMNNATLDFIPQKSLAYQWNNFYDMKYYWAKVKEELARIAQAQETAPESAVNEMVTSLEKVLKLNVEKDILPVLGREQGWIFTDVNFTGEFPMPELVCFIKVTDQAKAENILMTWIKDSALLLQTEEYKGVGLKYFSLATKVNVQPAYCFLNDYLFVATDRKILQSVIDTQQKAAVSLATDVSFQEVNQGLTAAANGVFFFRSDEFVKRLRQVVDWAGNWAVKKSEQMEAYKSGTKKRWDEMQSSVAAREKELRNSRDRLKMLNTEKQKLLSQSLDTQAAQAKIDSLQADIAAEEGTLQAEKQKAADLEQLVAGFDQEKPMNAQLLRVYLEQGLYPILNGLESIRSLGAKTLFGTDTIESTMYMKVQ
;
A
#
# COMPACT_ATOMS: atom_id res chain seq x y z
N MET A 1 16.00 80.04 -12.01
CA MET A 1 15.05 79.40 -11.06
C MET A 1 14.03 78.46 -11.72
N LYS A 2 13.30 78.83 -12.78
CA LYS A 2 12.28 77.94 -13.42
C LYS A 2 12.79 76.55 -13.84
N LYS A 3 14.00 76.43 -14.41
CA LYS A 3 14.57 75.13 -14.82
C LYS A 3 14.91 74.19 -13.65
N LEU A 4 15.26 74.75 -12.49
CA LEU A 4 15.58 73.98 -11.27
C LEU A 4 14.30 73.43 -10.62
N ILE A 5 13.23 74.25 -10.57
CA ILE A 5 11.92 73.86 -10.04
C ILE A 5 11.27 72.77 -10.91
N VAL A 6 11.37 72.88 -12.23
CA VAL A 6 10.88 71.85 -13.17
C VAL A 6 11.68 70.54 -13.03
N GLY A 7 13.01 70.61 -12.85
CA GLY A 7 13.83 69.43 -12.59
C GLY A 7 13.50 68.72 -11.28
N ILE A 8 13.21 69.48 -10.22
CA ILE A 8 12.81 68.94 -8.91
C ILE A 8 11.41 68.32 -8.98
N LEU A 9 10.45 68.96 -9.66
CA LEU A 9 9.10 68.42 -9.88
C LEU A 9 9.11 67.14 -10.73
N ALA A 10 9.93 67.09 -11.78
CA ALA A 10 10.13 65.88 -12.58
C ALA A 10 10.77 64.76 -11.75
N GLY A 11 11.77 65.07 -10.91
CA GLY A 11 12.37 64.13 -9.97
C GLY A 11 11.38 63.57 -8.95
N MET A 12 10.50 64.42 -8.39
CA MET A 12 9.45 63.97 -7.47
C MET A 12 8.37 63.12 -8.15
N LEU A 13 8.05 63.38 -9.42
CA LEU A 13 7.12 62.55 -10.20
C LEU A 13 7.71 61.18 -10.55
N VAL A 14 9.02 61.11 -10.84
CA VAL A 14 9.70 59.83 -11.11
C VAL A 14 9.89 59.02 -9.82
N VAL A 15 10.27 59.67 -8.72
CA VAL A 15 10.42 59.00 -7.41
C VAL A 15 9.04 58.63 -6.84
N GLY A 16 8.06 59.52 -6.90
CA GLY A 16 6.68 59.26 -6.48
C GLY A 16 5.98 58.22 -7.36
N GLY A 17 6.22 58.25 -8.66
CA GLY A 17 5.74 57.23 -9.62
C GLY A 17 6.44 55.89 -9.43
N GLY A 18 7.76 55.88 -9.17
CA GLY A 18 8.53 54.69 -8.86
C GLY A 18 8.13 54.05 -7.53
N ILE A 19 7.90 54.86 -6.48
CA ILE A 19 7.35 54.42 -5.19
C ILE A 19 5.91 53.95 -5.37
N GLY A 20 5.09 54.64 -6.16
CA GLY A 20 3.72 54.26 -6.47
C GLY A 20 3.63 52.93 -7.21
N ILE A 21 4.49 52.71 -8.21
CA ILE A 21 4.61 51.45 -8.95
C ILE A 21 5.18 50.35 -8.05
N TYR A 22 6.17 50.64 -7.21
CA TYR A 22 6.71 49.70 -6.22
C TYR A 22 5.64 49.27 -5.22
N PHE A 23 4.83 50.17 -4.66
CA PHE A 23 3.71 49.84 -3.78
C PHE A 23 2.51 49.20 -4.50
N TRP A 24 2.34 49.48 -5.80
CA TRP A 24 1.30 48.85 -6.62
C TRP A 24 1.67 47.41 -6.99
N ILE A 25 2.95 47.16 -7.31
CA ILE A 25 3.53 45.82 -7.51
C ILE A 25 3.66 45.07 -6.18
N GLN A 26 3.88 45.76 -5.06
CA GLN A 26 3.87 45.19 -3.70
C GLN A 26 2.48 45.14 -3.05
N ARG A 27 1.38 45.41 -3.77
CA ARG A 27 0.07 44.98 -3.25
C ARG A 27 0.10 43.46 -3.24
N ALA A 28 0.44 42.91 -2.06
CA ALA A 28 0.41 41.48 -1.81
C ALA A 28 -0.89 40.94 -2.40
N GLU A 29 -0.75 40.06 -3.40
CA GLU A 29 -1.89 39.35 -3.94
C GLU A 29 -2.64 38.74 -2.75
N LEU A 30 -3.95 38.94 -2.73
CA LEU A 30 -4.77 38.36 -1.67
C LEU A 30 -4.51 36.85 -1.69
N ALA A 31 -4.16 36.26 -0.55
CA ALA A 31 -3.97 34.83 -0.44
C ALA A 31 -5.30 34.16 -0.04
N ALA A 32 -5.51 32.91 -0.43
CA ALA A 32 -6.75 32.20 -0.06
C ALA A 32 -6.88 32.07 1.48
N GLU A 33 -5.75 31.98 2.18
CA GLU A 33 -5.69 31.90 3.65
C GLU A 33 -6.09 33.20 4.36
N ASP A 34 -6.11 34.33 3.65
CA ASP A 34 -6.62 35.61 4.17
C ASP A 34 -8.16 35.69 4.12
N LEU A 35 -8.80 34.79 3.36
CA LEU A 35 -10.25 34.68 3.23
C LEU A 35 -10.84 33.61 4.15
N LEU A 36 -10.01 32.67 4.60
CA LEU A 36 -10.42 31.60 5.50
C LEU A 36 -10.27 32.05 6.95
N PRO A 37 -11.29 31.90 7.82
CA PRO A 37 -11.09 32.13 9.25
C PRO A 37 -10.09 31.14 9.85
N GLU A 38 -9.46 31.51 10.97
CA GLU A 38 -8.62 30.62 11.78
C GLU A 38 -9.37 29.37 12.28
N GLY A 39 -8.64 28.35 12.74
CA GLY A 39 -9.22 27.13 13.30
C GLY A 39 -9.77 26.13 12.27
N ALA A 40 -9.23 26.14 11.04
CA ALA A 40 -9.50 25.08 10.08
C ALA A 40 -8.87 23.77 10.57
N VAL A 41 -9.63 22.68 10.62
CA VAL A 41 -9.09 21.35 10.94
C VAL A 41 -8.31 20.80 9.76
N PHE A 42 -8.76 21.04 8.54
CA PHE A 42 -8.04 20.68 7.33
C PHE A 42 -8.01 21.86 6.37
N TYR A 43 -6.90 22.01 5.67
CA TYR A 43 -6.69 22.95 4.59
C TYR A 43 -5.92 22.25 3.47
N ALA A 44 -6.33 22.46 2.23
CA ALA A 44 -5.55 22.10 1.05
C ALA A 44 -5.63 23.22 0.03
N ASN A 45 -4.51 23.59 -0.56
CA ASN A 45 -4.40 24.56 -1.65
C ASN A 45 -3.61 23.95 -2.79
N HIS A 46 -4.18 23.99 -3.99
CA HIS A 46 -3.57 23.55 -5.23
C HIS A 46 -3.53 24.72 -6.22
N LYS A 47 -2.33 25.12 -6.61
CA LYS A 47 -2.04 26.13 -7.62
C LYS A 47 -1.73 25.49 -8.98
N ASN A 48 -1.99 26.21 -10.05
CA ASN A 48 -1.82 25.81 -11.45
C ASN A 48 -2.45 24.44 -11.74
N VAL A 49 -3.65 24.17 -11.20
CA VAL A 49 -4.31 22.87 -11.27
C VAL A 49 -4.51 22.41 -12.72
N ALA A 50 -4.98 23.29 -13.60
CA ALA A 50 -5.22 22.93 -15.00
C ALA A 50 -3.91 22.55 -15.71
N GLU A 51 -2.85 23.31 -15.49
CA GLU A 51 -1.53 23.02 -16.07
C GLU A 51 -0.99 21.68 -15.54
N ASN A 52 -1.06 21.47 -14.23
CA ASN A 52 -0.58 20.25 -13.56
C ASN A 52 -1.39 19.01 -13.99
N LEU A 53 -2.72 19.13 -14.08
CA LEU A 53 -3.60 18.07 -14.57
C LEU A 53 -3.32 17.76 -16.04
N ARG A 54 -3.11 18.78 -16.87
CA ARG A 54 -2.72 18.59 -18.27
C ARG A 54 -1.37 17.88 -18.38
N LYS A 55 -0.35 18.30 -17.62
CA LYS A 55 0.95 17.61 -17.57
C LYS A 55 0.79 16.15 -17.16
N PHE A 56 0.02 15.89 -16.11
CA PHE A 56 -0.25 14.53 -15.63
C PHE A 56 -0.98 13.69 -16.69
N THR A 57 -2.04 14.21 -17.30
CA THR A 57 -2.80 13.47 -18.33
C THR A 57 -2.00 13.24 -19.61
N MET A 58 -0.99 14.05 -19.89
CA MET A 58 -0.05 13.83 -21.00
C MET A 58 1.09 12.87 -20.65
N SER A 59 1.30 12.53 -19.37
CA SER A 59 2.39 11.65 -18.92
C SER A 59 2.23 10.22 -19.47
N PRO A 60 3.34 9.48 -19.66
CA PRO A 60 3.26 8.06 -20.04
C PRO A 60 2.49 7.22 -19.01
N LEU A 61 2.62 7.54 -17.70
CA LEU A 61 1.89 6.89 -16.62
C LEU A 61 0.38 6.96 -16.84
N TRP A 62 -0.17 8.17 -17.00
CA TRP A 62 -1.61 8.33 -17.21
C TRP A 62 -2.08 7.70 -18.52
N LYS A 63 -1.33 7.90 -19.61
CA LYS A 63 -1.66 7.33 -20.93
C LYS A 63 -1.77 5.82 -20.87
N ASN A 64 -0.84 5.14 -20.18
CA ASN A 64 -0.88 3.70 -20.08
C ASN A 64 -1.98 3.21 -19.13
N ILE A 65 -2.19 3.85 -17.98
CA ILE A 65 -3.30 3.49 -17.06
C ILE A 65 -4.66 3.69 -17.75
N SER A 66 -4.87 4.82 -18.42
CA SER A 66 -6.14 5.13 -19.11
C SER A 66 -6.38 4.27 -20.35
N SER A 67 -5.35 3.61 -20.88
CA SER A 67 -5.46 2.63 -21.98
C SER A 67 -6.02 1.27 -21.54
N VAL A 68 -6.06 0.98 -20.23
CA VAL A 68 -6.58 -0.29 -19.70
C VAL A 68 -8.06 -0.41 -20.04
N ASP A 69 -8.40 -1.42 -20.83
CA ASP A 69 -9.78 -1.76 -21.17
C ASP A 69 -10.44 -2.55 -20.02
N ILE A 70 -10.77 -1.83 -18.94
CA ILE A 70 -11.44 -2.38 -17.75
C ILE A 70 -12.76 -3.07 -18.15
N PHE A 71 -13.44 -2.59 -19.20
CA PHE A 71 -14.69 -3.18 -19.69
C PHE A 71 -14.45 -4.59 -20.21
N SER A 72 -13.50 -4.77 -21.14
CA SER A 72 -13.17 -6.10 -21.66
C SER A 72 -12.68 -7.05 -20.56
N LEU A 73 -11.94 -6.52 -19.57
CA LEU A 73 -11.53 -7.30 -18.41
C LEU A 73 -12.74 -7.77 -17.60
N MET A 74 -13.67 -6.88 -17.25
CA MET A 74 -14.88 -7.23 -16.49
C MET A 74 -15.73 -8.28 -17.22
N GLU A 75 -15.97 -8.11 -18.52
CA GLU A 75 -16.74 -9.09 -19.31
C GLU A 75 -16.10 -10.48 -19.29
N LYS A 76 -14.78 -10.55 -19.55
CA LYS A 76 -14.03 -11.83 -19.55
C LYS A 76 -13.93 -12.45 -18.15
N SER A 77 -14.07 -11.64 -17.09
CA SER A 77 -14.13 -12.10 -15.70
C SER A 77 -15.46 -12.76 -15.34
N GLY A 78 -16.48 -12.67 -16.21
CA GLY A 78 -17.84 -13.08 -15.89
C GLY A 78 -18.59 -12.07 -15.01
N ALA A 79 -18.20 -10.79 -15.03
CA ALA A 79 -19.00 -9.74 -14.39
C ALA A 79 -20.41 -9.69 -14.99
N SER A 80 -21.41 -9.35 -14.18
CA SER A 80 -22.78 -9.23 -14.67
C SER A 80 -22.92 -8.02 -15.59
N LYS A 81 -23.92 -8.06 -16.48
CA LYS A 81 -24.24 -6.91 -17.35
C LYS A 81 -24.54 -5.64 -16.55
N ASP A 82 -25.15 -5.77 -15.38
CA ASP A 82 -25.47 -4.64 -14.51
C ASP A 82 -24.21 -4.01 -13.90
N GLN A 83 -23.22 -4.83 -13.50
CA GLN A 83 -21.92 -4.34 -13.01
C GLN A 83 -21.16 -3.59 -14.11
N VAL A 84 -21.15 -4.15 -15.32
CA VAL A 84 -20.51 -3.55 -16.48
C VAL A 84 -21.20 -2.22 -16.86
N ALA A 85 -22.53 -2.18 -16.89
CA ALA A 85 -23.30 -0.98 -17.17
C ALA A 85 -23.11 0.11 -16.10
N LEU A 86 -23.09 -0.27 -14.82
CA LEU A 86 -22.82 0.68 -13.72
C LEU A 86 -21.45 1.32 -13.87
N TYR A 87 -20.41 0.52 -14.14
CA TYR A 87 -19.06 1.02 -14.36
C TYR A 87 -18.98 1.94 -15.58
N GLN A 88 -19.63 1.56 -16.70
CA GLN A 88 -19.67 2.38 -17.91
C GLN A 88 -20.33 3.73 -17.64
N ASN A 89 -21.48 3.75 -16.97
CA ASN A 89 -22.17 4.98 -16.59
C ASN A 89 -21.29 5.87 -15.71
N LEU A 90 -20.59 5.28 -14.73
CA LEU A 90 -19.67 6.03 -13.85
C LEU A 90 -18.48 6.60 -14.63
N LYS A 91 -17.85 5.78 -15.49
CA LYS A 91 -16.72 6.19 -16.32
C LYS A 91 -17.11 7.31 -17.28
N GLU A 92 -18.23 7.17 -17.99
CA GLU A 92 -18.72 8.20 -18.92
C GLU A 92 -19.04 9.51 -18.18
N GLN A 93 -19.65 9.45 -16.99
CA GLN A 93 -19.91 10.64 -16.18
C GLN A 93 -18.61 11.32 -15.72
N ILE A 94 -17.62 10.56 -15.26
CA ILE A 94 -16.33 11.11 -14.82
C ILE A 94 -15.54 11.68 -16.00
N ILE A 95 -15.49 10.97 -17.13
CA ILE A 95 -14.79 11.42 -18.34
C ILE A 95 -15.48 12.67 -18.91
N ALA A 96 -16.80 12.67 -19.05
CA ALA A 96 -17.54 13.83 -19.54
C ALA A 96 -17.33 15.05 -18.61
N THR A 97 -17.32 14.84 -17.29
CA THR A 97 -17.07 15.91 -16.31
C THR A 97 -15.63 16.42 -16.39
N SER A 98 -14.63 15.54 -16.54
CA SER A 98 -13.22 15.92 -16.61
C SER A 98 -12.80 16.54 -17.96
N GLN A 99 -13.41 16.12 -19.07
CA GLN A 99 -13.15 16.68 -20.40
C GLN A 99 -13.88 18.02 -20.66
N ASN A 100 -14.80 18.41 -19.77
CA ASN A 100 -15.44 19.72 -19.88
C ASN A 100 -14.42 20.82 -19.57
N LEU A 101 -14.14 21.66 -20.59
CA LEU A 101 -13.38 22.93 -20.60
C LEU A 101 -13.67 23.91 -19.44
N LEU A 102 -14.66 23.61 -18.61
CA LEU A 102 -15.10 24.41 -17.50
C LEU A 102 -14.24 24.15 -16.25
N LEU A 103 -13.81 22.91 -15.95
CA LEU A 103 -12.94 22.66 -14.79
C LEU A 103 -11.64 23.46 -14.90
N ASP A 104 -11.03 23.49 -16.07
CA ASP A 104 -9.83 24.31 -16.34
C ASP A 104 -10.09 25.81 -16.13
N LYS A 105 -11.32 26.29 -16.37
CA LYS A 105 -11.68 27.71 -16.21
C LYS A 105 -12.06 28.08 -14.77
N PHE A 106 -12.57 27.13 -13.98
CA PHE A 106 -13.00 27.38 -12.60
C PHE A 106 -11.96 27.04 -11.56
N PHE A 107 -11.14 26.05 -11.83
CA PHE A 107 -10.19 25.49 -10.88
C PHE A 107 -8.76 25.60 -11.40
N GLY A 108 -8.54 26.19 -12.58
CA GLY A 108 -7.25 26.10 -13.27
C GLY A 108 -6.09 26.82 -12.61
N GLU A 109 -6.33 27.97 -11.99
CA GLU A 109 -5.27 28.80 -11.38
C GLU A 109 -4.99 28.43 -9.93
N GLU A 110 -6.01 28.46 -9.05
CA GLU A 110 -5.83 28.18 -7.64
C GLU A 110 -7.14 27.65 -7.06
N VAL A 111 -7.08 26.52 -6.35
CA VAL A 111 -8.20 25.93 -5.63
C VAL A 111 -7.78 25.67 -4.21
N THR A 112 -8.57 26.15 -3.27
CA THR A 112 -8.39 25.91 -1.85
C THR A 112 -9.64 25.26 -1.28
N VAL A 113 -9.45 24.25 -0.45
CA VAL A 113 -10.51 23.59 0.32
C VAL A 113 -10.14 23.64 1.79
N ALA A 114 -11.07 24.06 2.63
CA ALA A 114 -10.91 24.04 4.08
C ALA A 114 -12.12 23.38 4.76
N PHE A 115 -11.84 22.60 5.80
CA PHE A 115 -12.84 21.99 6.66
C PHE A 115 -12.70 22.51 8.08
N TYR A 116 -13.83 22.86 8.68
CA TYR A 116 -13.91 23.39 10.04
C TYR A 116 -14.51 22.34 10.98
N PRO A 117 -14.21 22.39 12.29
CA PRO A 117 -14.78 21.43 13.22
C PRO A 117 -16.30 21.59 13.31
N VAL A 118 -17.01 20.47 13.28
CA VAL A 118 -18.47 20.40 13.45
C VAL A 118 -18.82 20.00 14.88
N ASN A 119 -20.00 20.38 15.36
CA ASN A 119 -20.49 19.91 16.64
C ASN A 119 -21.25 18.61 16.41
N ALA A 120 -20.51 17.50 16.45
CA ALA A 120 -21.02 16.17 16.11
C ALA A 120 -21.96 15.55 17.17
N ASP A 121 -22.77 16.35 17.86
CA ASP A 121 -23.69 15.87 18.90
C ASP A 121 -24.90 15.11 18.32
N LYS A 122 -25.00 14.97 16.99
CA LYS A 122 -26.14 14.36 16.30
C LYS A 122 -25.69 13.41 15.20
N VAL A 123 -26.36 12.27 15.08
CA VAL A 123 -26.26 11.33 13.95
C VAL A 123 -27.49 11.48 13.06
N GLY A 124 -27.33 11.40 11.73
CA GLY A 124 -28.43 11.40 10.76
C GLY A 124 -28.34 12.49 9.68
N PRO A 125 -29.38 12.67 8.85
CA PRO A 125 -29.34 13.57 7.68
C PRO A 125 -29.00 15.03 7.99
N LYS A 126 -29.39 15.54 9.17
CA LYS A 126 -29.02 16.90 9.62
C LYS A 126 -27.54 17.04 9.94
N ALA A 127 -26.89 15.96 10.37
CA ALA A 127 -25.43 15.96 10.60
C ALA A 127 -24.67 16.09 9.27
N LEU A 128 -25.18 15.48 8.19
CA LEU A 128 -24.61 15.65 6.85
C LEU A 128 -24.67 17.11 6.39
N ALA A 129 -25.78 17.81 6.66
CA ALA A 129 -25.90 19.23 6.34
C ALA A 129 -24.92 20.09 7.15
N GLU A 130 -24.75 19.80 8.44
CA GLU A 130 -23.76 20.47 9.29
C GLU A 130 -22.32 20.25 8.78
N VAL A 131 -21.97 19.01 8.44
CA VAL A 131 -20.69 18.66 7.82
C VAL A 131 -20.49 19.38 6.50
N ALA A 132 -21.47 19.37 5.60
CA ALA A 132 -21.39 20.12 4.35
C ALA A 132 -21.18 21.63 4.60
N SER A 133 -21.86 22.20 5.60
CA SER A 133 -21.75 23.63 5.95
C SER A 133 -20.39 24.03 6.56
N SER A 134 -19.58 23.03 6.96
CA SER A 134 -18.21 23.22 7.45
C SER A 134 -17.18 23.28 6.33
N VAL A 135 -17.55 22.90 5.10
CA VAL A 135 -16.65 22.91 3.95
C VAL A 135 -16.66 24.29 3.29
N THR A 136 -15.48 24.84 3.10
CA THR A 136 -15.25 26.07 2.33
C THR A 136 -14.38 25.75 1.13
N ILE A 137 -14.84 26.13 -0.06
CA ILE A 137 -14.07 26.02 -1.30
C ILE A 137 -13.79 27.43 -1.77
N ILE A 138 -12.54 27.75 -2.09
CA ILE A 138 -12.12 29.03 -2.64
C ILE A 138 -11.45 28.75 -3.96
N THR A 139 -11.77 29.52 -4.99
CA THR A 139 -11.08 29.43 -6.27
C THR A 139 -10.86 30.80 -6.90
N ARG A 140 -9.77 30.97 -7.65
CA ARG A 140 -9.56 32.17 -8.47
C ARG A 140 -10.34 32.05 -9.77
N LEU A 141 -11.07 33.10 -10.11
CA LEU A 141 -12.04 33.05 -11.19
C LEU A 141 -12.06 34.35 -11.99
N GLU A 142 -11.81 34.23 -13.30
CA GLU A 142 -11.80 35.38 -14.21
C GLU A 142 -13.16 36.11 -14.24
N SER A 143 -14.29 35.38 -14.22
CA SER A 143 -15.63 35.95 -14.35
C SER A 143 -16.72 35.13 -13.65
N GLU A 144 -17.51 35.81 -12.81
CA GLU A 144 -18.65 35.25 -12.08
C GLU A 144 -19.74 34.69 -13.02
N ALA A 145 -19.95 35.33 -14.19
CA ALA A 145 -20.92 34.86 -15.17
C ALA A 145 -20.61 33.45 -15.68
N LYS A 146 -19.31 33.14 -15.85
CA LYS A 146 -18.87 31.79 -16.23
C LYS A 146 -19.28 30.78 -15.16
N PHE A 147 -19.18 31.13 -13.87
CA PHE A 147 -19.49 30.20 -12.78
C PHE A 147 -20.98 29.82 -12.73
N ILE A 148 -21.86 30.80 -12.94
CA ILE A 148 -23.30 30.56 -13.03
C ILE A 148 -23.61 29.62 -14.20
N GLU A 149 -22.99 29.85 -15.36
CA GLU A 149 -23.13 28.98 -16.53
C GLU A 149 -22.68 27.55 -16.25
N PHE A 150 -21.58 27.37 -15.50
CA PHE A 150 -21.11 26.05 -15.08
C PHE A 150 -22.08 25.34 -14.17
N ILE A 151 -22.57 25.98 -13.11
CA ILE A 151 -23.54 25.36 -12.22
C ILE A 151 -24.83 25.02 -12.98
N ALA A 152 -25.28 25.90 -13.87
CA ALA A 152 -26.45 25.66 -14.71
C ALA A 152 -26.29 24.39 -15.56
N ARG A 153 -25.15 24.22 -16.23
CA ARG A 153 -24.85 23.04 -17.04
C ARG A 153 -24.66 21.79 -16.19
N PHE A 154 -23.93 21.89 -15.08
CA PHE A 154 -23.68 20.78 -14.17
C PHE A 154 -25.01 20.23 -13.62
N LEU A 155 -25.84 21.09 -13.03
CA LEU A 155 -27.15 20.70 -12.50
C LEU A 155 -28.11 20.24 -13.60
N GLY A 156 -28.05 20.87 -14.78
CA GLY A 156 -28.80 20.46 -15.96
C GLY A 156 -28.47 19.03 -16.42
N THR A 157 -27.22 18.61 -16.29
CA THR A 157 -26.78 17.24 -16.62
C THR A 157 -27.44 16.19 -15.72
N PHE A 158 -27.79 16.56 -14.49
CA PHE A 158 -28.53 15.70 -13.55
C PHE A 158 -30.05 15.92 -13.57
N GLY A 159 -30.56 16.69 -14.55
CA GLY A 159 -31.98 17.04 -14.66
C GLY A 159 -32.50 17.86 -13.48
N GLN A 160 -31.62 18.47 -12.69
CA GLN A 160 -31.98 19.21 -11.49
C GLN A 160 -32.41 20.63 -11.84
N LYS A 161 -33.62 21.01 -11.42
CA LYS A 161 -34.06 22.40 -11.42
C LYS A 161 -33.43 23.11 -10.22
N TYR A 162 -33.09 24.38 -10.39
CA TYR A 162 -32.59 25.22 -9.30
C TYR A 162 -33.20 26.62 -9.38
N THR A 163 -33.24 27.30 -8.25
CA THR A 163 -33.53 28.74 -8.16
C THR A 163 -32.33 29.46 -7.55
N THR A 164 -32.25 30.76 -7.77
CA THR A 164 -31.21 31.61 -7.19
C THR A 164 -31.84 32.66 -6.29
N GLU A 165 -31.29 32.80 -5.09
CA GLU A 165 -31.66 33.84 -4.14
C GLU A 165 -30.44 34.71 -3.86
N GLU A 166 -30.64 36.02 -3.72
CA GLU A 166 -29.55 36.95 -3.46
C GLU A 166 -29.73 37.56 -2.07
N VAL A 167 -28.66 37.52 -1.27
CA VAL A 167 -28.64 38.04 0.09
C VAL A 167 -27.53 39.09 0.20
N GLN A 168 -27.90 40.32 0.53
CA GLN A 168 -26.94 41.37 0.80
C GLN A 168 -26.35 41.18 2.20
N TYR A 169 -25.01 41.10 2.31
CA TYR A 169 -24.30 41.05 3.58
C TYR A 169 -23.15 42.04 3.60
N LYS A 170 -23.27 43.08 4.44
CA LYS A 170 -22.41 44.28 4.40
C LYS A 170 -22.41 44.85 2.97
N LYS A 171 -21.24 45.09 2.37
CA LYS A 171 -21.08 45.56 0.99
C LYS A 171 -21.03 44.45 -0.06
N PHE A 172 -21.19 43.19 0.35
CA PHE A 172 -21.06 42.03 -0.54
C PHE A 172 -22.41 41.41 -0.82
N LYS A 173 -22.53 40.86 -2.02
CA LYS A 173 -23.70 40.13 -2.50
C LYS A 173 -23.40 38.64 -2.43
N ILE A 174 -24.17 37.90 -1.65
CA ILE A 174 -24.09 36.45 -1.55
C ILE A 174 -25.20 35.86 -2.42
N THR A 175 -24.86 34.93 -3.29
CA THR A 175 -25.84 34.23 -4.13
C THR A 175 -26.01 32.80 -3.63
N ASN A 176 -27.25 32.43 -3.33
CA ASN A 176 -27.64 31.09 -2.92
C ASN A 176 -28.31 30.38 -4.10
N ILE A 177 -27.86 29.17 -4.40
CA ILE A 177 -28.45 28.26 -5.37
C ILE A 177 -29.23 27.21 -4.59
N VAL A 178 -30.55 27.26 -4.73
CA VAL A 178 -31.48 26.39 -4.01
C VAL A 178 -31.89 25.26 -4.94
N ILE A 179 -31.59 24.04 -4.54
CA ILE A 179 -31.94 22.81 -5.27
C ILE A 179 -33.08 22.15 -4.47
N PRO A 180 -34.28 21.97 -5.04
CA PRO A 180 -35.43 21.42 -4.31
C PRO A 180 -35.13 20.08 -3.61
N ALA A 181 -34.38 19.21 -4.28
CA ALA A 181 -33.97 17.90 -3.73
C ALA A 181 -33.09 18.00 -2.46
N LEU A 182 -32.37 19.11 -2.27
CA LEU A 182 -31.49 19.34 -1.11
C LEU A 182 -32.16 20.21 -0.03
N THR A 183 -33.30 20.83 -0.33
CA THR A 183 -33.99 21.75 0.58
C THR A 183 -34.51 21.01 1.82
N ALA A 184 -34.91 19.75 1.70
CA ALA A 184 -35.31 18.90 2.83
C ALA A 184 -34.17 18.66 3.84
N LEU A 185 -32.92 18.86 3.44
CA LEU A 185 -31.72 18.74 4.27
C LEU A 185 -31.22 20.11 4.77
N ASP A 186 -31.90 21.21 4.43
CA ASP A 186 -31.43 22.59 4.70
C ASP A 186 -30.05 22.88 4.08
N VAL A 187 -29.76 22.26 2.93
CA VAL A 187 -28.51 22.43 2.19
C VAL A 187 -28.75 23.32 0.97
N LYS A 188 -27.98 24.40 0.86
CA LYS A 188 -27.98 25.31 -0.29
C LYS A 188 -26.55 25.65 -0.70
N ILE A 189 -26.27 25.71 -1.99
CA ILE A 189 -24.93 26.10 -2.47
C ILE A 189 -24.86 27.61 -2.46
N SER A 190 -24.01 28.21 -1.62
CA SER A 190 -23.87 29.65 -1.50
C SER A 190 -22.50 30.09 -1.95
N TYR A 191 -22.42 31.21 -2.67
CA TYR A 191 -21.13 31.78 -3.08
C TYR A 191 -21.08 33.30 -2.97
N VAL A 192 -19.87 33.84 -2.86
CA VAL A 192 -19.58 35.27 -2.90
C VAL A 192 -18.26 35.55 -3.62
N LYS A 193 -18.23 36.61 -4.42
CA LYS A 193 -17.00 37.13 -5.02
C LYS A 193 -16.31 38.12 -4.09
N ILE A 194 -15.06 37.85 -3.73
CA ILE A 194 -14.20 38.74 -2.94
C ILE A 194 -12.92 39.01 -3.74
N LYS A 195 -12.83 40.23 -4.32
CA LYS A 195 -11.82 40.57 -5.34
C LYS A 195 -11.86 39.58 -6.51
N ASP A 196 -10.80 38.82 -6.71
CA ASP A 196 -10.58 37.82 -7.76
C ASP A 196 -10.90 36.38 -7.31
N PHE A 197 -11.26 36.19 -6.03
CA PHE A 197 -11.71 34.90 -5.52
C PHE A 197 -13.22 34.75 -5.56
N LEU A 198 -13.65 33.52 -5.85
CA LEU A 198 -14.97 33.01 -5.57
C LEU A 198 -14.89 32.10 -4.35
N VAL A 199 -15.63 32.45 -3.30
CA VAL A 199 -15.78 31.62 -2.10
C VAL A 199 -17.11 30.88 -2.20
N LEU A 200 -17.09 29.57 -2.03
CA LEU A 200 -18.24 28.67 -2.13
C LEU A 200 -18.39 27.82 -0.86
N GLY A 201 -19.62 27.50 -0.51
CA GLY A 201 -19.94 26.56 0.56
C GLY A 201 -21.38 26.10 0.53
N PHE A 202 -21.74 25.18 1.41
CA PHE A 202 -23.09 24.60 1.48
C PHE A 202 -24.03 25.35 2.44
N SER A 203 -23.69 26.59 2.79
CA SER A 203 -24.54 27.55 3.49
C SER A 203 -24.04 28.98 3.26
N ASP A 204 -24.89 29.99 3.45
CA ASP A 204 -24.46 31.39 3.38
C ASP A 204 -23.55 31.77 4.55
N GLY A 205 -23.55 30.97 5.62
CA GLY A 205 -22.62 31.09 6.75
C GLY A 205 -21.15 31.02 6.33
N VAL A 206 -20.79 30.18 5.35
CA VAL A 206 -19.43 30.10 4.80
C VAL A 206 -19.01 31.42 4.15
N SER A 207 -19.88 31.98 3.31
CA SER A 207 -19.66 33.25 2.63
C SER A 207 -19.53 34.41 3.65
N ARG A 208 -20.41 34.48 4.65
CA ARG A 208 -20.37 35.48 5.72
C ARG A 208 -19.07 35.42 6.52
N ARG A 209 -18.63 34.22 6.94
CA ARG A 209 -17.36 34.03 7.67
C ARG A 209 -16.16 34.51 6.85
N SER A 210 -16.16 34.25 5.55
CA SER A 210 -15.06 34.65 4.68
C SER A 210 -15.04 36.17 4.45
N ILE A 211 -16.21 36.80 4.33
CA ILE A 211 -16.35 38.26 4.31
C ILE A 211 -15.88 38.88 5.63
N ASP A 212 -16.24 38.30 6.77
CA ASP A 212 -15.81 38.78 8.09
C ASP A 212 -14.29 38.72 8.23
N THR A 213 -13.68 37.63 7.79
CA THR A 213 -12.23 37.44 7.78
C THR A 213 -11.54 38.46 6.87
N PHE A 214 -12.01 38.60 5.63
CA PHE A 214 -11.49 39.58 4.67
C PHE A 214 -11.60 41.04 5.19
N THR A 215 -12.69 41.34 5.89
CA THR A 215 -12.92 42.67 6.50
C THR A 215 -12.23 42.85 7.86
N LYS A 216 -11.39 41.88 8.28
CA LYS A 216 -10.65 41.86 9.55
C LYS A 216 -11.55 41.87 10.80
N ALA A 217 -12.81 41.48 10.66
CA ALA A 217 -13.72 41.26 11.79
C ALA A 217 -13.46 39.92 12.50
N LYS A 218 -12.77 38.99 11.82
CA LYS A 218 -12.27 37.72 12.37
C LYS A 218 -10.82 37.52 11.95
N ALA A 219 -10.05 36.80 12.77
CA ALA A 219 -8.70 36.39 12.43
C ALA A 219 -8.71 35.37 11.27
N SER A 220 -7.71 35.47 10.41
CA SER A 220 -7.57 34.60 9.24
C SER A 220 -6.72 33.37 9.54
N LEU A 221 -6.83 32.33 8.71
CA LEU A 221 -5.97 31.15 8.77
C LEU A 221 -4.50 31.56 8.59
N ALA A 222 -4.22 32.61 7.83
CA ALA A 222 -2.87 33.18 7.72
C ALA A 222 -2.30 33.73 9.05
N GLN A 223 -3.15 33.91 10.07
CA GLN A 223 -2.77 34.34 11.42
C GLN A 223 -2.79 33.18 12.44
N ASP A 224 -3.26 32.00 12.04
CA ASP A 224 -3.33 30.82 12.89
C ASP A 224 -1.92 30.30 13.21
N LYS A 225 -1.61 30.15 14.50
CA LYS A 225 -0.25 29.81 14.96
C LYS A 225 0.20 28.42 14.50
N ASN A 226 -0.70 27.43 14.53
CA ASN A 226 -0.39 26.07 14.13
C ASN A 226 -0.17 26.01 12.62
N PHE A 227 -1.06 26.68 11.86
CA PHE A 227 -0.91 26.80 10.41
C PHE A 227 0.40 27.50 10.03
N ILE A 228 0.73 28.66 10.62
CA ILE A 228 1.98 29.39 10.33
C ILE A 228 3.20 28.51 10.61
N ARG A 229 3.20 27.79 11.74
CA ARG A 229 4.31 26.90 12.13
C ARG A 229 4.54 25.82 11.07
N VAL A 230 3.48 25.18 10.58
CA VAL A 230 3.56 24.18 9.51
C VAL A 230 3.95 24.82 8.17
N LYS A 231 3.28 25.91 7.77
CA LYS A 231 3.49 26.62 6.50
C LYS A 231 4.91 27.15 6.35
N SER A 232 5.55 27.58 7.45
CA SER A 232 6.95 28.04 7.44
C SER A 232 7.95 26.97 7.01
N LYS A 233 7.55 25.69 7.02
CA LYS A 233 8.38 24.54 6.63
C LYS A 233 8.01 23.96 5.27
N PHE A 234 6.98 24.47 4.60
CA PHE A 234 6.60 24.05 3.24
C PHE A 234 7.73 24.31 2.24
N LEU A 235 7.70 23.58 1.13
CA LEU A 235 8.55 23.86 -0.01
C LEU A 235 8.27 25.27 -0.55
N GLU A 236 9.33 25.98 -0.90
CA GLU A 236 9.19 27.25 -1.62
C GLU A 236 8.45 27.03 -2.94
N ASN A 237 7.52 27.93 -3.27
CA ASN A 237 6.69 27.84 -4.48
C ASN A 237 5.90 26.52 -4.60
N SER A 238 5.54 25.89 -3.48
CA SER A 238 4.70 24.69 -3.48
C SER A 238 3.43 24.90 -4.28
N GLN A 239 3.17 24.00 -5.21
CA GLN A 239 1.96 23.99 -6.03
C GLN A 239 0.83 23.24 -5.35
N LEU A 240 1.13 22.32 -4.45
CA LEU A 240 0.17 21.70 -3.55
C LEU A 240 0.65 21.95 -2.12
N SER A 241 -0.24 22.39 -1.25
CA SER A 241 0.01 22.57 0.18
C SER A 241 -1.19 22.06 0.95
N THR A 242 -0.97 21.22 1.96
CA THR A 242 -2.04 20.80 2.87
C THR A 242 -1.61 20.96 4.31
N TYR A 243 -2.58 21.18 5.17
CA TYR A 243 -2.43 21.32 6.60
C TYR A 243 -3.59 20.57 7.29
N LEU A 244 -3.27 19.93 8.40
CA LEU A 244 -4.20 19.19 9.22
C LEU A 244 -3.91 19.48 10.70
N ASP A 245 -4.88 20.07 11.41
CA ASP A 245 -4.86 20.22 12.86
C ASP A 245 -5.25 18.88 13.50
N MET A 246 -4.22 18.06 13.77
CA MET A 246 -4.39 16.71 14.31
C MET A 246 -4.95 16.75 15.72
N GLU A 247 -4.50 17.70 16.55
CA GLU A 247 -4.95 17.84 17.94
C GLU A 247 -6.47 18.08 18.00
N THR A 248 -6.98 19.01 17.19
CA THR A 248 -8.41 19.30 17.09
C THR A 248 -9.18 18.14 16.49
N LEU A 249 -8.67 17.52 15.41
CA LEU A 249 -9.33 16.38 14.79
C LEU A 249 -9.47 15.20 15.77
N ILE A 250 -8.37 14.81 16.41
CA ILE A 250 -8.33 13.69 17.36
C ILE A 250 -9.27 13.99 18.54
N ALA A 251 -9.23 15.20 19.10
CA ALA A 251 -10.11 15.59 20.19
C ALA A 251 -11.59 15.47 19.80
N LYS A 252 -11.96 15.90 18.59
CA LYS A 252 -13.35 15.83 18.08
C LYS A 252 -13.79 14.41 17.78
N VAL A 253 -12.93 13.59 17.18
CA VAL A 253 -13.23 12.17 16.92
C VAL A 253 -13.36 11.40 18.23
N LYS A 254 -12.49 11.67 19.21
CA LYS A 254 -12.55 11.08 20.55
C LYS A 254 -13.84 11.46 21.27
N ASP A 255 -14.18 12.75 21.32
CA ASP A 255 -15.44 13.25 21.90
C ASP A 255 -16.67 12.62 21.22
N PHE A 256 -16.68 12.58 19.89
CA PHE A 256 -17.75 11.94 19.11
C PHE A 256 -17.90 10.45 19.46
N SER A 257 -16.79 9.70 19.51
CA SER A 257 -16.81 8.28 19.85
C SER A 257 -17.30 8.04 21.29
N GLN A 258 -16.96 8.91 22.24
CA GLN A 258 -17.38 8.80 23.63
C GLN A 258 -18.86 9.14 23.84
N LYS A 259 -19.39 10.11 23.09
CA LYS A 259 -20.81 10.49 23.14
C LYS A 259 -21.73 9.49 22.45
N ASN A 260 -21.21 8.72 21.49
CA ASN A 260 -21.98 7.76 20.70
C ASN A 260 -21.53 6.34 21.04
N GLU A 261 -21.91 5.84 22.22
CA GLU A 261 -21.46 4.53 22.72
C GLU A 261 -21.79 3.37 21.76
N SER A 262 -22.84 3.50 20.94
CA SER A 262 -23.19 2.52 19.91
C SER A 262 -22.16 2.40 18.77
N LEU A 263 -21.25 3.37 18.61
CA LEU A 263 -20.15 3.32 17.66
C LEU A 263 -18.88 2.71 18.27
N LEU A 264 -18.83 2.57 19.60
CA LEU A 264 -17.70 1.92 20.26
C LEU A 264 -17.85 0.41 20.13
N PRO A 265 -16.73 -0.32 19.94
CA PRO A 265 -16.75 -1.78 20.00
C PRO A 265 -17.37 -2.25 21.33
N GLU A 266 -18.26 -3.24 21.29
CA GLU A 266 -18.76 -3.90 22.50
C GLU A 266 -17.65 -4.71 23.19
N ASP A 267 -16.70 -5.21 22.39
CA ASP A 267 -15.55 -5.98 22.84
C ASP A 267 -14.58 -5.11 23.68
N LYS A 268 -14.29 -5.59 24.90
CA LYS A 268 -13.43 -4.90 25.87
C LYS A 268 -11.98 -4.75 25.37
N ILE A 269 -11.45 -5.72 24.62
CA ILE A 269 -10.10 -5.69 24.06
C ILE A 269 -10.03 -4.58 23.01
N MET A 270 -11.03 -4.50 22.13
CA MET A 270 -11.13 -3.45 21.12
C MET A 270 -11.26 -2.05 21.77
N ARG A 271 -12.02 -1.90 22.87
CA ARG A 271 -12.09 -0.63 23.63
C ARG A 271 -10.72 -0.24 24.23
N GLN A 272 -9.98 -1.21 24.76
CA GLN A 272 -8.63 -0.97 25.29
C GLN A 272 -7.66 -0.55 24.17
N GLN A 273 -7.71 -1.22 23.02
CA GLN A 273 -6.90 -0.87 21.84
C GLN A 273 -7.21 0.54 21.34
N LEU A 274 -8.48 0.93 21.35
CA LEU A 274 -8.89 2.28 21.00
C LEU A 274 -8.28 3.31 21.97
N GLY A 275 -8.29 3.00 23.28
CA GLY A 275 -7.63 3.82 24.30
C GLY A 275 -6.11 3.95 24.11
N GLN A 276 -5.43 2.84 23.80
CA GLN A 276 -4.00 2.83 23.47
C GLN A 276 -3.70 3.61 22.19
N THR A 277 -4.58 3.51 21.18
CA THR A 277 -4.47 4.28 19.94
C THR A 277 -4.59 5.77 20.23
N TRP A 278 -5.53 6.17 21.09
CA TRP A 278 -5.64 7.56 21.51
C TRP A 278 -4.39 8.05 22.24
N ALA A 279 -3.85 7.26 23.17
CA ALA A 279 -2.61 7.60 23.88
C ALA A 279 -1.40 7.69 22.93
N ALA A 280 -1.31 6.80 21.94
CA ALA A 280 -0.24 6.83 20.94
C ALA A 280 -0.32 8.06 20.02
N LEU A 281 -1.51 8.66 19.88
CA LEU A 281 -1.73 9.89 19.13
C LEU A 281 -1.55 11.16 19.98
N GLU A 282 -1.38 11.04 21.30
CA GLU A 282 -1.07 12.19 22.15
C GLU A 282 0.32 12.75 21.82
N GLY A 283 0.40 14.08 21.78
CA GLY A 283 1.62 14.79 21.37
C GLY A 283 1.73 15.04 19.87
N PHE A 284 0.87 14.50 19.01
CA PHE A 284 0.78 14.94 17.62
C PHE A 284 -0.10 16.19 17.50
N SER A 285 0.50 17.33 17.15
CA SER A 285 -0.20 18.63 17.12
C SER A 285 -0.80 18.92 15.76
N SER A 286 0.02 18.91 14.70
CA SER A 286 -0.43 19.20 13.35
C SER A 286 0.43 18.47 12.32
N MET A 287 -0.13 18.30 11.13
CA MET A 287 0.53 17.73 9.97
C MET A 287 0.46 18.71 8.80
N GLY A 288 1.51 18.71 7.98
CA GLY A 288 1.58 19.44 6.75
C GLY A 288 2.12 18.59 5.62
N PHE A 289 1.67 18.88 4.41
CA PHE A 289 2.24 18.33 3.19
C PHE A 289 2.43 19.47 2.19
N SER A 290 3.51 19.44 1.43
CA SER A 290 3.68 20.36 0.30
C SER A 290 4.38 19.67 -0.85
N ALA A 291 4.03 20.01 -2.08
CA ALA A 291 4.66 19.45 -3.27
C ALA A 291 4.89 20.49 -4.37
N THR A 292 5.96 20.28 -5.13
CA THR A 292 6.26 20.95 -6.40
C THR A 292 6.28 19.90 -7.50
N TYR A 293 5.69 20.24 -8.65
CA TYR A 293 5.65 19.42 -9.85
C TYR A 293 6.64 19.96 -10.89
N GLY A 294 7.24 19.06 -11.66
CA GLY A 294 8.23 19.35 -12.68
C GLY A 294 8.99 18.08 -13.03
N ASP A 295 10.14 18.22 -13.69
CA ASP A 295 11.00 17.08 -14.05
C ASP A 295 11.51 16.32 -12.82
N LEU A 296 11.60 17.02 -11.68
CA LEU A 296 11.86 16.46 -10.35
C LEU A 296 10.70 16.86 -9.45
N ILE A 297 9.76 15.95 -9.25
CA ILE A 297 8.67 16.15 -8.28
C ILE A 297 9.28 16.10 -6.89
N THR A 298 9.05 17.14 -6.10
CA THR A 298 9.47 17.19 -4.70
C THR A 298 8.25 17.23 -3.81
N ALA A 299 8.18 16.36 -2.81
CA ALA A 299 7.11 16.33 -1.84
C ALA A 299 7.70 16.34 -0.43
N LYS A 300 7.11 17.11 0.48
CA LYS A 300 7.57 17.25 1.86
C LYS A 300 6.41 17.08 2.82
N THR A 301 6.56 16.13 3.73
CA THR A 301 5.66 15.91 4.86
C THR A 301 6.29 16.48 6.12
N ILE A 302 5.50 17.19 6.91
CA ILE A 302 5.88 17.79 8.19
C ILE A 302 4.89 17.28 9.23
N VAL A 303 5.40 16.77 10.35
CA VAL A 303 4.58 16.42 11.51
C VAL A 303 5.10 17.23 12.68
N VAL A 304 4.26 18.08 13.25
CA VAL A 304 4.56 18.89 14.42
C VAL A 304 4.21 18.10 15.67
N VAL A 305 5.17 18.00 16.58
CA VAL A 305 5.07 17.15 17.76
C VAL A 305 5.35 17.93 19.03
N ASP A 306 4.59 17.63 20.07
CA ASP A 306 4.89 17.92 21.46
C ASP A 306 5.39 16.64 22.12
N LYS A 307 6.72 16.46 22.11
CA LYS A 307 7.36 15.26 22.66
C LYS A 307 7.02 15.06 24.13
N SER A 308 6.74 16.11 24.91
CA SER A 308 6.42 15.96 26.33
C SER A 308 5.10 15.22 26.60
N LYS A 309 4.19 15.23 25.62
CA LYS A 309 2.89 14.55 25.68
C LYS A 309 2.89 13.16 25.03
N MET A 310 3.97 12.77 24.34
CA MET A 310 4.05 11.47 23.67
C MET A 310 4.29 10.34 24.69
N GLU A 311 3.95 9.11 24.30
CA GLU A 311 4.38 7.91 25.04
C GLU A 311 5.93 7.89 25.17
N PRO A 312 6.50 7.58 26.35
CA PRO A 312 7.95 7.66 26.58
C PRO A 312 8.83 6.97 25.52
N ALA A 313 8.35 5.87 24.96
CA ALA A 313 9.09 5.16 23.93
C ALA A 313 9.12 5.91 22.58
N LEU A 314 8.01 6.56 22.19
CA LEU A 314 8.00 7.44 21.02
C LEU A 314 8.86 8.67 21.24
N GLN A 315 8.89 9.22 22.47
CA GLN A 315 9.80 10.31 22.84
C GLN A 315 11.26 9.93 22.55
N GLN A 316 11.65 8.72 22.96
CA GLN A 316 13.00 8.19 22.73
C GLN A 316 13.29 8.06 21.24
N ILE A 317 12.39 7.46 20.44
CA ILE A 317 12.58 7.28 18.99
C ILE A 317 12.77 8.64 18.30
N TYR A 318 11.94 9.64 18.62
CA TYR A 318 12.05 10.95 18.00
C TYR A 318 13.11 11.86 18.65
N SER A 319 13.87 11.38 19.63
CA SER A 319 14.98 12.12 20.24
C SER A 319 16.33 11.89 19.54
N PHE A 320 16.42 10.90 18.65
CA PHE A 320 17.67 10.60 17.95
C PHE A 320 18.06 11.74 17.00
N ALA A 321 19.28 12.24 17.15
CA ALA A 321 19.82 13.26 16.26
C ALA A 321 20.07 12.69 14.85
N PRO A 322 19.89 13.50 13.80
CA PRO A 322 20.36 13.15 12.46
C PRO A 322 21.87 12.84 12.48
N MET A 323 22.31 11.84 11.70
CA MET A 323 23.72 11.49 11.58
C MET A 323 24.12 11.19 10.14
N ASN A 324 25.43 11.23 9.87
CA ASN A 324 25.95 10.84 8.57
C ASN A 324 25.73 9.36 8.33
N ASN A 325 25.20 9.03 7.16
CA ASN A 325 24.98 7.65 6.74
C ASN A 325 26.28 7.03 6.22
N ALA A 326 27.03 6.39 7.10
CA ALA A 326 28.28 5.71 6.76
C ALA A 326 28.07 4.52 5.81
N THR A 327 26.84 4.01 5.70
CA THR A 327 26.57 2.79 4.94
C THR A 327 26.47 2.99 3.44
N LEU A 328 26.34 4.24 2.96
CA LEU A 328 26.31 4.57 1.54
C LEU A 328 27.55 4.08 0.78
N ASP A 329 28.70 4.03 1.44
CA ASP A 329 29.97 3.54 0.87
C ASP A 329 30.02 2.02 0.72
N PHE A 330 29.06 1.29 1.30
CA PHE A 330 28.95 -0.16 1.16
C PHE A 330 28.02 -0.57 0.01
N ILE A 331 27.25 0.37 -0.55
CA ILE A 331 26.12 0.05 -1.42
C ILE A 331 26.59 -0.05 -2.88
N PRO A 332 26.46 -1.21 -3.55
CA PRO A 332 26.87 -1.34 -4.95
C PRO A 332 26.15 -0.35 -5.87
N GLN A 333 26.84 0.17 -6.89
CA GLN A 333 26.29 1.15 -7.85
C GLN A 333 24.96 0.74 -8.48
N LYS A 334 24.79 -0.56 -8.74
CA LYS A 334 23.63 -1.09 -9.47
C LYS A 334 22.42 -1.40 -8.58
N SER A 335 22.45 -1.10 -7.28
CA SER A 335 21.31 -1.36 -6.40
C SER A 335 20.00 -0.77 -6.94
N LEU A 336 18.97 -1.60 -6.98
CA LEU A 336 17.61 -1.19 -7.34
C LEU A 336 16.94 -0.43 -6.20
N ALA A 337 17.22 -0.81 -4.96
CA ALA A 337 16.67 -0.10 -3.82
C ALA A 337 17.59 -0.18 -2.61
N TYR A 338 17.50 0.84 -1.76
CA TYR A 338 18.32 1.00 -0.58
C TYR A 338 17.53 1.74 0.50
N GLN A 339 17.62 1.26 1.72
CA GLN A 339 17.05 1.91 2.88
C GLN A 339 18.05 1.88 4.03
N TRP A 340 18.11 2.98 4.78
CA TRP A 340 18.89 3.11 6.01
C TRP A 340 18.13 3.98 7.01
N ASN A 341 18.28 3.68 8.30
CA ASN A 341 17.79 4.50 9.39
C ASN A 341 18.68 4.35 10.63
N ASN A 342 18.70 5.37 11.49
CA ASN A 342 19.52 5.43 12.72
C ASN A 342 18.72 5.41 14.03
N PHE A 343 17.40 5.27 13.94
CA PHE A 343 16.47 5.42 15.06
C PHE A 343 15.85 4.08 15.49
N TYR A 344 16.44 2.96 15.08
CA TYR A 344 15.90 1.66 15.42
C TYR A 344 16.24 1.28 16.86
N ASP A 345 15.23 1.22 17.72
CA ASP A 345 15.38 0.77 19.10
C ASP A 345 14.81 -0.65 19.26
N MET A 346 15.67 -1.65 19.11
CA MET A 346 15.28 -3.06 19.24
C MET A 346 14.62 -3.38 20.59
N LYS A 347 14.94 -2.64 21.66
CA LYS A 347 14.31 -2.83 22.98
C LYS A 347 12.85 -2.41 22.97
N TYR A 348 12.55 -1.29 22.32
CA TYR A 348 11.17 -0.85 22.14
C TYR A 348 10.36 -1.87 21.33
N TYR A 349 10.86 -2.28 20.16
CA TYR A 349 10.14 -3.23 19.31
C TYR A 349 9.94 -4.58 20.01
N TRP A 350 10.93 -5.05 20.77
CA TRP A 350 10.78 -6.25 21.59
C TRP A 350 9.70 -6.10 22.68
N ALA A 351 9.61 -4.93 23.33
CA ALA A 351 8.53 -4.66 24.26
C ALA A 351 7.15 -4.72 23.58
N LYS A 352 7.00 -4.16 22.37
CA LYS A 352 5.75 -4.25 21.59
C LYS A 352 5.42 -5.67 21.13
N VAL A 353 6.42 -6.49 20.80
CA VAL A 353 6.20 -7.92 20.54
C VAL A 353 5.64 -8.61 21.78
N LYS A 354 6.17 -8.35 22.97
CA LYS A 354 5.65 -8.92 24.22
C LYS A 354 4.22 -8.44 24.52
N GLU A 355 3.93 -7.16 24.32
CA GLU A 355 2.56 -6.61 24.46
C GLU A 355 1.58 -7.32 23.51
N GLU A 356 1.97 -7.56 22.26
CA GLU A 356 1.12 -8.21 21.27
C GLU A 356 0.93 -9.71 21.57
N LEU A 357 1.97 -10.40 22.03
CA LEU A 357 1.86 -11.77 22.51
C LEU A 357 0.92 -11.86 23.73
N ALA A 358 0.99 -10.89 24.65
CA ALA A 358 0.05 -10.78 25.76
C ALA A 358 -1.39 -10.62 25.29
N ARG A 359 -1.60 -9.81 24.26
CA ARG A 359 -2.91 -9.63 23.65
C ARG A 359 -3.44 -10.92 23.03
N ILE A 360 -2.62 -11.63 22.25
CA ILE A 360 -2.99 -12.91 21.63
C ILE A 360 -3.35 -13.95 22.69
N ALA A 361 -2.57 -14.00 23.78
CA ALA A 361 -2.87 -14.87 24.91
C ALA A 361 -4.21 -14.49 25.58
N GLN A 362 -4.44 -13.21 25.89
CA GLN A 362 -5.68 -12.73 26.53
C GLN A 362 -6.93 -12.95 25.67
N ALA A 363 -6.80 -12.96 24.33
CA ALA A 363 -7.90 -13.26 23.42
C ALA A 363 -8.29 -14.76 23.43
N GLN A 364 -7.46 -15.63 23.97
CA GLN A 364 -7.78 -17.03 24.23
C GLN A 364 -8.29 -17.14 25.68
N GLU A 365 -9.60 -17.32 25.87
CA GLU A 365 -10.27 -17.35 27.20
C GLU A 365 -9.64 -18.32 28.22
N THR A 366 -8.85 -19.30 27.74
CA THR A 366 -8.22 -20.34 28.54
C THR A 366 -6.71 -20.15 28.75
N ALA A 367 -6.09 -19.11 28.20
CA ALA A 367 -4.64 -18.93 28.33
C ALA A 367 -4.28 -18.39 29.74
N PRO A 368 -3.36 -19.05 30.46
CA PRO A 368 -2.88 -18.54 31.73
C PRO A 368 -2.11 -17.23 31.54
N GLU A 369 -2.05 -16.39 32.57
CA GLU A 369 -1.29 -15.13 32.56
C GLU A 369 0.22 -15.37 32.28
N SER A 370 0.72 -16.59 32.55
CA SER A 370 2.08 -17.04 32.20
C SER A 370 2.31 -17.32 30.71
N ALA A 371 1.28 -17.39 29.88
CA ALA A 371 1.38 -17.82 28.47
C ALA A 371 2.38 -16.98 27.66
N VAL A 372 2.47 -15.67 27.92
CA VAL A 372 3.46 -14.79 27.26
C VAL A 372 4.87 -15.17 27.63
N ASN A 373 5.13 -15.34 28.92
CA ASN A 373 6.44 -15.74 29.42
C ASN A 373 6.79 -17.14 28.93
N GLU A 374 5.80 -18.04 28.80
CA GLU A 374 6.00 -19.37 28.23
C GLU A 374 6.31 -19.32 26.73
N MET A 375 5.64 -18.46 25.95
CA MET A 375 5.95 -18.25 24.52
C MET A 375 7.34 -17.65 24.35
N VAL A 376 7.69 -16.63 25.13
CA VAL A 376 9.03 -16.02 25.14
C VAL A 376 10.08 -17.05 25.56
N THR A 377 9.84 -17.78 26.65
CA THR A 377 10.76 -18.84 27.12
C THR A 377 10.89 -19.96 26.08
N SER A 378 9.82 -20.31 25.39
CA SER A 378 9.84 -21.30 24.31
C SER A 378 10.65 -20.81 23.12
N LEU A 379 10.50 -19.54 22.73
CA LEU A 379 11.32 -18.91 21.72
C LEU A 379 12.79 -18.89 22.16
N GLU A 380 13.10 -18.44 23.37
CA GLU A 380 14.45 -18.39 23.92
C GLU A 380 15.07 -19.79 24.03
N LYS A 381 14.26 -20.82 24.32
CA LYS A 381 14.69 -22.22 24.33
C LYS A 381 15.03 -22.73 22.93
N VAL A 382 14.25 -22.35 21.92
CA VAL A 382 14.52 -22.68 20.50
C VAL A 382 15.75 -21.93 20.01
N LEU A 383 15.87 -20.65 20.34
CA LEU A 383 17.03 -19.80 20.00
C LEU A 383 18.28 -20.16 20.82
N LYS A 384 18.13 -20.89 21.92
CA LYS A 384 19.16 -21.17 22.93
C LYS A 384 19.85 -19.90 23.47
N LEU A 385 19.14 -18.78 23.44
CA LEU A 385 19.62 -17.45 23.81
C LEU A 385 18.50 -16.67 24.47
N ASN A 386 18.83 -15.84 25.45
CA ASN A 386 17.90 -14.89 26.02
C ASN A 386 17.88 -13.61 25.17
N VAL A 387 16.70 -13.20 24.72
CA VAL A 387 16.57 -12.07 23.79
C VAL A 387 17.09 -10.79 24.46
N GLU A 388 16.70 -10.53 25.70
CA GLU A 388 17.02 -9.27 26.40
C GLU A 388 18.46 -9.15 26.87
N LYS A 389 19.07 -10.27 27.29
CA LYS A 389 20.42 -10.31 27.86
C LYS A 389 21.49 -10.57 26.82
N ASP A 390 21.20 -11.41 25.83
CA ASP A 390 22.20 -11.85 24.86
C ASP A 390 22.09 -11.09 23.54
N ILE A 391 20.87 -10.94 22.99
CA ILE A 391 20.68 -10.38 21.64
C ILE A 391 20.61 -8.86 21.65
N LEU A 392 19.63 -8.28 22.37
CA LEU A 392 19.36 -6.84 22.34
C LEU A 392 20.58 -5.95 22.69
N PRO A 393 21.46 -6.30 23.64
CA PRO A 393 22.61 -5.44 23.98
C PRO A 393 23.68 -5.36 22.90
N VAL A 394 23.71 -6.34 21.98
CA VAL A 394 24.70 -6.45 20.92
C VAL A 394 24.29 -5.65 19.68
N LEU A 395 23.00 -5.31 19.56
CA LEU A 395 22.47 -4.58 18.40
C LEU A 395 22.62 -3.06 18.60
N GLY A 396 23.16 -2.42 17.58
CA GLY A 396 23.20 -0.97 17.42
C GLY A 396 21.87 -0.42 16.90
N ARG A 397 21.86 0.88 16.59
CA ARG A 397 20.66 1.62 16.17
C ARG A 397 20.55 1.87 14.68
N GLU A 398 21.65 1.67 13.96
CA GLU A 398 21.68 1.80 12.50
C GLU A 398 21.33 0.46 11.87
N GLN A 399 20.38 0.47 10.95
CA GLN A 399 20.01 -0.70 10.17
C GLN A 399 19.52 -0.30 8.80
N GLY A 400 19.41 -1.29 7.92
CA GLY A 400 18.88 -1.07 6.59
C GLY A 400 18.89 -2.30 5.73
N TRP A 401 18.59 -2.10 4.46
CA TRP A 401 18.59 -3.16 3.47
C TRP A 401 18.96 -2.63 2.08
N ILE A 402 19.42 -3.56 1.24
CA ILE A 402 19.86 -3.33 -0.13
C ILE A 402 19.19 -4.38 -1.00
N PHE A 403 18.53 -3.95 -2.06
CA PHE A 403 17.98 -4.83 -3.08
C PHE A 403 18.67 -4.54 -4.40
N THR A 404 19.37 -5.55 -4.95
CA THR A 404 20.28 -5.36 -6.08
C THR A 404 19.74 -5.90 -7.41
N ASP A 405 19.10 -7.06 -7.40
CA ASP A 405 18.46 -7.65 -8.58
C ASP A 405 17.50 -8.79 -8.16
N VAL A 406 16.91 -9.48 -9.14
CA VAL A 406 16.23 -10.76 -8.98
C VAL A 406 16.96 -11.79 -9.84
N ASN A 407 17.41 -12.88 -9.21
CA ASN A 407 18.02 -13.99 -9.89
C ASN A 407 16.94 -14.95 -10.45
N PHE A 408 16.88 -15.07 -11.77
CA PHE A 408 15.94 -15.94 -12.49
C PHE A 408 16.56 -17.27 -12.97
N THR A 409 17.78 -17.61 -12.54
CA THR A 409 18.46 -18.85 -12.97
C THR A 409 17.91 -20.12 -12.30
N GLY A 410 17.18 -19.97 -11.19
CA GLY A 410 16.55 -21.07 -10.45
C GLY A 410 15.13 -21.40 -10.91
N GLU A 411 14.51 -22.39 -10.26
CA GLU A 411 13.09 -22.75 -10.50
C GLU A 411 12.11 -21.64 -10.08
N PHE A 412 12.54 -20.79 -9.14
CA PHE A 412 11.81 -19.64 -8.64
C PHE A 412 12.70 -18.39 -8.63
N PRO A 413 12.15 -17.20 -8.96
CA PRO A 413 12.86 -15.93 -8.87
C PRO A 413 13.29 -15.68 -7.43
N MET A 414 14.57 -15.35 -7.25
CA MET A 414 15.12 -15.09 -5.92
C MET A 414 15.62 -13.66 -5.80
N PRO A 415 15.10 -12.87 -4.85
CA PRO A 415 15.58 -11.52 -4.66
C PRO A 415 17.02 -11.52 -4.15
N GLU A 416 17.85 -10.68 -4.74
CA GLU A 416 19.20 -10.40 -4.30
C GLU A 416 19.15 -9.29 -3.23
N LEU A 417 18.88 -9.73 -1.99
CA LEU A 417 18.65 -8.87 -0.83
C LEU A 417 19.81 -8.99 0.15
N VAL A 418 20.21 -7.84 0.70
CA VAL A 418 21.11 -7.74 1.85
C VAL A 418 20.40 -6.96 2.94
N CYS A 419 20.34 -7.50 4.15
CA CYS A 419 19.96 -6.77 5.35
C CYS A 419 21.23 -6.49 6.15
N PHE A 420 21.29 -5.32 6.79
CA PHE A 420 22.40 -5.00 7.67
C PHE A 420 21.91 -4.34 8.95
N ILE A 421 22.66 -4.61 10.02
CA ILE A 421 22.45 -3.99 11.32
C ILE A 421 23.81 -3.69 11.95
N LYS A 422 23.93 -2.50 12.53
CA LYS A 422 25.10 -2.13 13.32
C LYS A 422 25.17 -3.01 14.56
N VAL A 423 26.36 -3.43 14.93
CA VAL A 423 26.62 -4.24 16.12
C VAL A 423 27.57 -3.50 17.04
N THR A 424 27.33 -3.60 18.35
CA THR A 424 28.18 -2.97 19.39
C THR A 424 29.35 -3.86 19.79
N ASP A 425 29.22 -5.18 19.59
CA ASP A 425 30.21 -6.19 19.92
C ASP A 425 30.18 -7.32 18.88
N GLN A 426 31.08 -7.24 17.90
CA GLN A 426 31.16 -8.19 16.78
C GLN A 426 31.38 -9.64 17.27
N ALA A 427 32.23 -9.85 18.28
CA ALA A 427 32.53 -11.18 18.78
C ALA A 427 31.30 -11.82 19.43
N LYS A 428 30.51 -11.06 20.19
CA LYS A 428 29.24 -11.53 20.72
C LYS A 428 28.21 -11.78 19.63
N ALA A 429 28.10 -10.88 18.64
CA ALA A 429 27.19 -11.05 17.51
C ALA A 429 27.50 -12.35 16.73
N GLU A 430 28.78 -12.61 16.49
CA GLU A 430 29.24 -13.85 15.85
C GLU A 430 28.89 -15.08 16.71
N ASN A 431 29.12 -15.04 18.02
CA ASN A 431 28.78 -16.14 18.92
C ASN A 431 27.26 -16.44 18.94
N ILE A 432 26.42 -15.40 18.87
CA ILE A 432 24.97 -15.53 18.74
C ILE A 432 24.60 -16.28 17.46
N LEU A 433 25.14 -15.85 16.31
CA LEU A 433 24.90 -16.52 15.03
C LEU A 433 25.39 -17.97 15.05
N MET A 434 26.60 -18.21 15.53
CA MET A 434 27.16 -19.55 15.60
C MET A 434 26.36 -20.48 16.52
N THR A 435 25.73 -19.95 17.58
CA THR A 435 24.82 -20.73 18.44
C THR A 435 23.60 -21.22 17.64
N TRP A 436 23.02 -20.39 16.78
CA TRP A 436 21.90 -20.79 15.92
C TRP A 436 22.30 -21.78 14.82
N ILE A 437 23.51 -21.61 14.28
CA ILE A 437 23.97 -22.40 13.14
C ILE A 437 24.44 -23.79 13.56
N LYS A 438 25.00 -23.94 14.77
CA LYS A 438 25.61 -25.18 15.25
C LYS A 438 24.65 -26.38 15.25
N ASP A 439 23.37 -26.14 15.50
CA ASP A 439 22.34 -27.19 15.51
C ASP A 439 21.63 -27.36 14.16
N SER A 440 21.97 -26.54 13.16
CA SER A 440 21.39 -26.68 11.83
C SER A 440 22.03 -27.85 11.09
N ALA A 441 21.22 -28.58 10.30
CA ALA A 441 21.73 -29.61 9.39
C ALA A 441 22.48 -29.01 8.18
N LEU A 442 22.58 -27.68 8.08
CA LEU A 442 23.21 -26.98 6.98
C LEU A 442 24.72 -26.89 7.21
N LEU A 443 25.50 -27.26 6.19
CA LEU A 443 26.95 -27.14 6.24
C LEU A 443 27.34 -25.67 6.04
N LEU A 444 27.77 -25.02 7.12
CA LEU A 444 28.36 -23.69 7.08
C LEU A 444 29.76 -23.79 6.44
N GLN A 445 29.95 -23.05 5.36
CA GLN A 445 31.24 -22.88 4.69
C GLN A 445 31.81 -21.51 5.05
N THR A 446 33.14 -21.44 5.13
CA THR A 446 33.86 -20.19 5.38
C THR A 446 34.81 -19.95 4.21
N GLU A 447 34.83 -18.72 3.72
CA GLU A 447 35.73 -18.25 2.67
C GLU A 447 36.33 -16.92 3.13
N GLU A 448 37.61 -16.70 2.83
CA GLU A 448 38.23 -15.40 3.03
C GLU A 448 38.24 -14.65 1.70
N TYR A 449 37.49 -13.55 1.63
CA TYR A 449 37.34 -12.75 0.42
C TYR A 449 37.92 -11.35 0.67
N LYS A 450 39.07 -11.05 0.04
CA LYS A 450 39.80 -9.78 0.20
C LYS A 450 40.01 -9.36 1.67
N GLY A 451 40.38 -10.33 2.51
CA GLY A 451 40.62 -10.12 3.94
C GLY A 451 39.36 -10.02 4.81
N VAL A 452 38.18 -10.28 4.24
CA VAL A 452 36.90 -10.33 4.96
C VAL A 452 36.46 -11.78 5.05
N GLY A 453 36.22 -12.25 6.28
CA GLY A 453 35.66 -13.59 6.51
C GLY A 453 34.18 -13.63 6.13
N LEU A 454 33.86 -14.39 5.08
CA LEU A 454 32.52 -14.61 4.58
C LEU A 454 32.08 -16.02 4.94
N LYS A 455 30.89 -16.13 5.53
CA LYS A 455 30.29 -17.41 5.92
C LYS A 455 28.99 -17.64 5.15
N TYR A 456 28.80 -18.83 4.60
CA TYR A 456 27.65 -19.12 3.74
C TYR A 456 27.20 -20.57 3.83
N PHE A 457 25.94 -20.81 3.50
CA PHE A 457 25.36 -22.14 3.45
C PHE A 457 25.36 -22.66 2.02
N SER A 458 25.91 -23.87 1.82
CA SER A 458 25.74 -24.60 0.56
C SER A 458 24.50 -25.49 0.67
N LEU A 459 23.43 -25.11 -0.02
CA LEU A 459 22.22 -25.92 -0.09
C LEU A 459 22.44 -27.05 -1.11
N ALA A 460 22.10 -28.29 -0.74
CA ALA A 460 22.20 -29.46 -1.63
C ALA A 460 21.09 -29.50 -2.71
N THR A 461 20.24 -28.47 -2.76
CA THR A 461 19.12 -28.37 -3.69
C THR A 461 19.58 -27.75 -5.00
N LYS A 462 18.81 -27.92 -6.10
CA LYS A 462 19.03 -27.21 -7.38
C LYS A 462 18.85 -25.68 -7.28
N VAL A 463 18.62 -25.16 -6.07
CA VAL A 463 18.39 -23.75 -5.80
C VAL A 463 19.76 -23.09 -5.70
N ASN A 464 20.09 -22.28 -6.71
CA ASN A 464 21.36 -21.57 -6.81
C ASN A 464 21.37 -20.33 -5.88
N VAL A 465 21.18 -20.55 -4.59
CA VAL A 465 21.13 -19.53 -3.54
C VAL A 465 22.08 -19.96 -2.44
N GLN A 466 22.97 -19.07 -2.04
CA GLN A 466 23.95 -19.32 -0.98
C GLN A 466 23.79 -18.26 0.11
N PRO A 467 22.81 -18.41 1.02
CA PRO A 467 22.60 -17.45 2.09
C PRO A 467 23.89 -17.27 2.87
N ALA A 468 24.27 -16.02 3.08
CA ALA A 468 25.59 -15.68 3.57
C ALA A 468 25.54 -14.53 4.57
N TYR A 469 26.56 -14.45 5.42
CA TYR A 469 26.78 -13.31 6.26
C TYR A 469 28.27 -12.95 6.34
N CYS A 470 28.54 -11.68 6.62
CA CYS A 470 29.88 -11.20 6.93
C CYS A 470 29.80 -10.01 7.88
N PHE A 471 30.91 -9.73 8.56
CA PHE A 471 31.08 -8.49 9.33
C PHE A 471 31.96 -7.53 8.56
N LEU A 472 31.50 -6.29 8.42
CA LEU A 472 32.23 -5.19 7.79
C LEU A 472 32.17 -3.97 8.69
N ASN A 473 33.32 -3.54 9.18
CA ASN A 473 33.43 -2.57 10.27
C ASN A 473 32.54 -3.00 11.46
N ASP A 474 31.70 -2.10 11.93
CA ASP A 474 30.73 -2.24 13.01
C ASP A 474 29.35 -2.76 12.54
N TYR A 475 29.27 -3.43 11.37
CA TYR A 475 28.01 -3.93 10.82
C TYR A 475 28.04 -5.43 10.55
N LEU A 476 26.93 -6.09 10.88
CA LEU A 476 26.59 -7.42 10.41
C LEU A 476 25.76 -7.29 9.12
N PHE A 477 26.24 -7.89 8.03
CA PHE A 477 25.50 -8.02 6.78
C PHE A 477 25.04 -9.46 6.62
N VAL A 478 23.77 -9.65 6.27
CA VAL A 478 23.16 -10.96 5.95
C VAL A 478 22.51 -10.84 4.58
N ALA A 479 22.84 -11.75 3.67
CA ALA A 479 22.37 -11.72 2.29
C ALA A 479 21.76 -13.05 1.85
N THR A 480 20.91 -12.98 0.82
CA THR A 480 20.40 -14.17 0.14
C THR A 480 21.47 -14.91 -0.64
N ASP A 481 22.52 -14.21 -1.11
CA ASP A 481 23.64 -14.81 -1.83
C ASP A 481 25.00 -14.18 -1.46
N ARG A 482 26.04 -15.00 -1.34
CA ARG A 482 27.40 -14.54 -1.05
C ARG A 482 27.98 -13.59 -2.09
N LYS A 483 27.60 -13.70 -3.37
CA LYS A 483 28.12 -12.81 -4.43
C LYS A 483 27.70 -11.36 -4.24
N ILE A 484 26.54 -11.15 -3.61
CA ILE A 484 26.06 -9.81 -3.28
C ILE A 484 26.92 -9.24 -2.16
N LEU A 485 27.28 -10.04 -1.14
CA LEU A 485 28.22 -9.62 -0.09
C LEU A 485 29.62 -9.33 -0.66
N GLN A 486 30.10 -10.11 -1.62
CA GLN A 486 31.35 -9.80 -2.33
C GLN A 486 31.27 -8.42 -3.02
N SER A 487 30.14 -8.08 -3.62
CA SER A 487 29.92 -6.76 -4.23
C SER A 487 29.88 -5.63 -3.20
N VAL A 488 29.31 -5.88 -2.02
CA VAL A 488 29.32 -4.95 -0.88
C VAL A 488 30.76 -4.71 -0.38
N ILE A 489 31.54 -5.79 -0.21
CA ILE A 489 32.98 -5.74 0.18
C ILE A 489 33.77 -4.94 -0.86
N ASP A 490 33.59 -5.22 -2.14
CA ASP A 490 34.29 -4.55 -3.24
C ASP A 490 34.01 -3.05 -3.28
N THR A 491 32.75 -2.66 -3.02
CA THR A 491 32.35 -1.26 -2.96
C THR A 491 33.01 -0.56 -1.76
N GLN A 492 32.97 -1.20 -0.59
CA GLN A 492 33.59 -0.67 0.64
C GLN A 492 35.09 -0.42 0.49
N GLN A 493 35.79 -1.36 -0.16
CA GLN A 493 37.24 -1.28 -0.40
C GLN A 493 37.58 -0.37 -1.59
N LYS A 494 36.60 0.32 -2.19
CA LYS A 494 36.74 1.17 -3.38
C LYS A 494 37.28 0.42 -4.60
N ALA A 495 37.15 -0.91 -4.63
CA ALA A 495 37.44 -1.74 -5.79
C ALA A 495 36.28 -1.73 -6.79
N ALA A 496 35.07 -1.43 -6.33
CA ALA A 496 33.89 -1.15 -7.14
C ALA A 496 33.32 0.24 -6.83
N VAL A 497 32.50 0.73 -7.74
CA VAL A 497 31.86 2.03 -7.67
C VAL A 497 30.61 1.96 -6.77
N SER A 498 30.38 2.97 -5.92
CA SER A 498 29.25 3.01 -4.98
C SER A 498 27.99 3.63 -5.59
N LEU A 499 26.83 3.35 -4.96
CA LEU A 499 25.53 3.93 -5.29
C LEU A 499 25.57 5.46 -5.33
N ALA A 500 26.38 6.08 -4.46
CA ALA A 500 26.51 7.52 -4.41
C ALA A 500 26.97 8.14 -5.74
N THR A 501 27.56 7.39 -6.67
CA THR A 501 27.98 7.90 -7.98
C THR A 501 27.03 7.51 -9.11
N ASP A 502 25.99 6.74 -8.81
CA ASP A 502 24.99 6.33 -9.80
C ASP A 502 24.19 7.54 -10.30
N VAL A 503 23.95 7.61 -11.61
CA VAL A 503 23.22 8.73 -12.22
C VAL A 503 21.81 8.83 -11.66
N SER A 504 21.12 7.70 -11.49
CA SER A 504 19.74 7.67 -10.99
C SER A 504 19.65 8.12 -9.54
N PHE A 505 20.67 7.81 -8.73
CA PHE A 505 20.80 8.31 -7.36
C PHE A 505 21.08 9.81 -7.34
N GLN A 506 22.02 10.28 -8.16
CA GLN A 506 22.38 11.70 -8.24
C GLN A 506 21.21 12.58 -8.69
N GLU A 507 20.36 12.11 -9.59
CA GLU A 507 19.14 12.81 -10.02
C GLU A 507 18.17 13.12 -8.88
N VAL A 508 18.15 12.30 -7.82
CA VAL A 508 17.30 12.48 -6.64
C VAL A 508 18.08 12.85 -5.38
N ASN A 509 19.40 13.03 -5.47
CA ASN A 509 20.26 13.36 -4.34
C ASN A 509 20.17 14.85 -3.95
N GLN A 510 19.02 15.26 -3.44
CA GLN A 510 18.79 16.60 -2.89
C GLN A 510 19.08 16.59 -1.37
N GLY A 511 20.30 16.16 -1.04
CA GLY A 511 20.80 15.98 0.32
C GLY A 511 20.49 14.62 0.95
N LEU A 512 20.43 13.54 0.15
CA LEU A 512 20.33 12.16 0.65
C LEU A 512 21.64 11.68 1.28
N THR A 513 22.77 12.33 0.93
CA THR A 513 24.10 12.08 1.51
C THR A 513 24.40 12.94 2.73
N ALA A 514 23.50 13.86 3.10
CA ALA A 514 23.64 14.69 4.29
C ALA A 514 23.23 13.92 5.56
N ALA A 515 23.51 14.50 6.73
CA ALA A 515 23.08 13.93 8.00
C ALA A 515 21.54 13.79 8.03
N ALA A 516 21.05 12.59 8.35
CA ALA A 516 19.63 12.25 8.36
C ALA A 516 19.32 11.22 9.46
N ASN A 517 18.04 11.04 9.75
CA ASN A 517 17.56 9.92 10.57
C ASN A 517 17.19 8.70 9.73
N GLY A 518 16.80 8.93 8.47
CA GLY A 518 16.52 7.88 7.51
C GLY A 518 16.76 8.33 6.08
N VAL A 519 17.19 7.39 5.24
CA VAL A 519 17.41 7.57 3.81
C VAL A 519 16.76 6.40 3.08
N PHE A 520 16.06 6.69 1.99
CA PHE A 520 15.50 5.71 1.08
C PHE A 520 15.84 6.09 -0.35
N PHE A 521 16.18 5.09 -1.16
CA PHE A 521 16.40 5.22 -2.59
C PHE A 521 15.76 4.04 -3.33
N PHE A 522 15.18 4.30 -4.49
CA PHE A 522 14.52 3.29 -5.29
C PHE A 522 14.60 3.64 -6.78
N ARG A 523 15.21 2.78 -7.58
CA ARG A 523 15.29 2.87 -9.04
C ARG A 523 14.04 2.20 -9.64
N SER A 524 12.98 2.99 -9.73
CA SER A 524 11.64 2.54 -10.13
C SER A 524 11.59 1.88 -11.50
N ASP A 525 12.24 2.45 -12.50
CA ASP A 525 12.17 1.95 -13.88
C ASP A 525 12.76 0.53 -14.01
N GLU A 526 13.97 0.31 -13.50
CA GLU A 526 14.61 -1.01 -13.49
C GLU A 526 13.88 -1.99 -12.57
N PHE A 527 13.38 -1.55 -11.42
CA PHE A 527 12.58 -2.40 -10.55
C PHE A 527 11.33 -2.91 -11.26
N VAL A 528 10.59 -2.04 -11.96
CA VAL A 528 9.38 -2.43 -12.68
C VAL A 528 9.67 -3.44 -13.79
N LYS A 529 10.81 -3.32 -14.48
CA LYS A 529 11.27 -4.33 -15.44
C LYS A 529 11.49 -5.70 -14.79
N ARG A 530 12.09 -5.74 -13.59
CA ARG A 530 12.25 -6.99 -12.83
C ARG A 530 10.92 -7.54 -12.31
N LEU A 531 10.03 -6.67 -11.85
CA LEU A 531 8.69 -7.07 -11.42
C LEU A 531 7.91 -7.71 -12.58
N ARG A 532 8.01 -7.17 -13.79
CA ARG A 532 7.43 -7.79 -14.99
C ARG A 532 7.97 -9.20 -15.20
N GLN A 533 9.29 -9.41 -15.11
CA GLN A 533 9.89 -10.74 -15.25
C GLN A 533 9.40 -11.73 -14.18
N VAL A 534 9.20 -11.28 -12.94
CA VAL A 534 8.60 -12.10 -11.88
C VAL A 534 7.14 -12.47 -12.21
N VAL A 535 6.37 -11.51 -12.71
CA VAL A 535 4.99 -11.72 -13.15
C VAL A 535 4.93 -12.69 -14.33
N ASP A 536 5.83 -12.57 -15.31
CA ASP A 536 5.93 -13.47 -16.46
C ASP A 536 6.26 -14.89 -16.01
N TRP A 537 7.21 -15.03 -15.08
CA TRP A 537 7.53 -16.32 -14.48
C TRP A 537 6.31 -16.91 -13.76
N ALA A 538 5.62 -16.13 -12.92
CA ALA A 538 4.46 -16.59 -12.16
C ALA A 538 3.31 -16.99 -13.10
N GLY A 539 3.07 -16.22 -14.17
CA GLY A 539 2.12 -16.52 -15.21
C GLY A 539 2.44 -17.84 -15.91
N ASN A 540 3.68 -18.03 -16.35
CA ASN A 540 4.13 -19.26 -17.00
C ASN A 540 4.07 -20.47 -16.08
N TRP A 541 4.45 -20.31 -14.80
CA TRP A 541 4.32 -21.36 -13.78
C TRP A 541 2.85 -21.76 -13.58
N ALA A 542 1.96 -20.78 -13.49
CA ALA A 542 0.54 -21.03 -13.25
C ALA A 542 -0.13 -21.70 -14.47
N VAL A 543 0.26 -21.33 -15.70
CA VAL A 543 -0.14 -22.02 -16.94
C VAL A 543 0.34 -23.48 -16.91
N LYS A 544 1.63 -23.70 -16.65
CA LYS A 544 2.22 -25.06 -16.59
C LYS A 544 1.55 -25.92 -15.52
N LYS A 545 1.26 -25.35 -14.34
CA LYS A 545 0.54 -26.04 -13.27
C LYS A 545 -0.87 -26.41 -13.70
N SER A 546 -1.59 -25.51 -14.39
CA SER A 546 -2.92 -25.81 -14.97
C SER A 546 -2.85 -26.96 -15.97
N GLU A 547 -1.88 -26.95 -16.89
CA GLU A 547 -1.70 -28.02 -17.87
C GLU A 547 -1.37 -29.36 -17.20
N GLN A 548 -0.52 -29.34 -16.16
CA GLN A 548 -0.22 -30.53 -15.35
C GLN A 548 -1.44 -31.07 -14.61
N MET A 549 -2.27 -30.18 -14.04
CA MET A 549 -3.52 -30.58 -13.38
C MET A 549 -4.52 -31.20 -14.37
N GLU A 550 -4.69 -30.61 -15.56
CA GLU A 550 -5.54 -31.17 -16.62
C GLU A 550 -5.01 -32.51 -17.14
N ALA A 551 -3.70 -32.64 -17.33
CA ALA A 551 -3.08 -33.91 -17.71
C ALA A 551 -3.25 -34.98 -16.63
N TYR A 552 -3.12 -34.60 -15.35
CA TYR A 552 -3.33 -35.51 -14.22
C TYR A 552 -4.81 -35.92 -14.09
N LYS A 553 -5.73 -34.96 -14.24
CA LYS A 553 -7.19 -35.18 -14.23
C LYS A 553 -7.61 -36.13 -15.35
N SER A 554 -7.20 -35.85 -16.59
CA SER A 554 -7.49 -36.69 -17.75
C SER A 554 -6.88 -38.09 -17.62
N GLY A 555 -5.66 -38.21 -17.11
CA GLY A 555 -5.03 -39.49 -16.80
C GLY A 555 -5.77 -40.29 -15.71
N THR A 556 -6.19 -39.63 -14.64
CA THR A 556 -6.97 -40.24 -13.55
C THR A 556 -8.33 -40.69 -14.04
N LYS A 557 -9.02 -39.86 -14.84
CA LYS A 557 -10.30 -40.20 -15.47
C LYS A 557 -10.17 -41.41 -16.40
N LYS A 558 -9.14 -41.45 -17.24
CA LYS A 558 -8.89 -42.61 -18.11
C LYS A 558 -8.66 -43.89 -17.31
N ARG A 559 -7.88 -43.85 -16.23
CA ARG A 559 -7.68 -45.00 -15.33
C ARG A 559 -8.96 -45.44 -14.65
N TRP A 560 -9.81 -44.49 -14.28
CA TRP A 560 -11.13 -44.77 -13.73
C TRP A 560 -12.02 -45.47 -14.77
N ASP A 561 -12.09 -44.97 -16.00
CA ASP A 561 -12.86 -45.58 -17.10
C ASP A 561 -12.36 -47.01 -17.42
N GLU A 562 -11.04 -47.22 -17.45
CA GLU A 562 -10.41 -48.53 -17.63
C GLU A 562 -10.74 -49.48 -16.47
N MET A 563 -10.71 -48.98 -15.23
CA MET A 563 -11.05 -49.77 -14.04
C MET A 563 -12.53 -50.17 -14.01
N GLN A 564 -13.44 -49.24 -14.35
CA GLN A 564 -14.87 -49.55 -14.48
C GLN A 564 -15.13 -50.63 -15.53
N SER A 565 -14.40 -50.56 -16.65
CA SER A 565 -14.47 -51.58 -17.71
C SER A 565 -13.95 -52.95 -17.22
N SER A 566 -12.86 -52.98 -16.45
CA SER A 566 -12.33 -54.20 -15.81
C SER A 566 -13.32 -54.82 -14.84
N VAL A 567 -13.88 -54.00 -13.94
CA VAL A 567 -14.92 -54.41 -12.98
C VAL A 567 -16.12 -55.03 -13.70
N ALA A 568 -16.61 -54.39 -14.76
CA ALA A 568 -17.74 -54.92 -15.55
C ALA A 568 -17.41 -56.25 -16.24
N ALA A 569 -16.19 -56.41 -16.76
CA ALA A 569 -15.73 -57.66 -17.38
C ALA A 569 -15.63 -58.80 -16.35
N ARG A 570 -15.02 -58.54 -15.19
CA ARG A 570 -14.92 -59.53 -14.11
C ARG A 570 -16.26 -59.88 -13.50
N GLU A 571 -17.17 -58.92 -13.35
CA GLU A 571 -18.55 -59.23 -12.93
C GLU A 571 -19.23 -60.20 -13.88
N LYS A 572 -19.00 -60.07 -15.19
CA LYS A 572 -19.53 -60.97 -16.20
C LYS A 572 -18.89 -62.36 -16.09
N GLU A 573 -17.58 -62.44 -15.92
CA GLU A 573 -16.87 -63.71 -15.71
C GLU A 573 -17.33 -64.42 -14.44
N LEU A 574 -17.49 -63.68 -13.34
CA LEU A 574 -17.98 -64.21 -12.07
C LEU A 574 -19.41 -64.74 -12.20
N ARG A 575 -20.29 -64.05 -12.95
CA ARG A 575 -21.63 -64.57 -13.28
C ARG A 575 -21.53 -65.89 -14.06
N ASN A 576 -20.69 -65.94 -15.09
CA ASN A 576 -20.48 -67.17 -15.88
C ASN A 576 -19.96 -68.33 -15.00
N SER A 577 -18.99 -68.08 -14.13
CA SER A 577 -18.45 -69.07 -13.19
C SER A 577 -19.50 -69.57 -12.20
N ARG A 578 -20.32 -68.65 -11.64
CA ARG A 578 -21.44 -69.01 -10.76
C ARG A 578 -22.50 -69.85 -11.49
N ASP A 579 -22.80 -69.54 -12.75
CA ASP A 579 -23.73 -70.35 -13.54
C ASP A 579 -23.15 -71.73 -13.87
N ARG A 580 -21.85 -71.83 -14.15
CA ARG A 580 -21.15 -73.13 -14.30
C ARG A 580 -21.15 -73.93 -13.00
N LEU A 581 -20.98 -73.28 -11.86
CA LEU A 581 -21.08 -73.91 -10.54
C LEU A 581 -22.49 -74.48 -10.30
N LYS A 582 -23.54 -73.76 -10.69
CA LYS A 582 -24.92 -74.28 -10.62
C LYS A 582 -25.08 -75.52 -11.49
N MET A 583 -24.60 -75.49 -12.74
CA MET A 583 -24.65 -76.64 -13.65
C MET A 583 -23.93 -77.87 -13.08
N LEU A 584 -22.72 -77.70 -12.55
CA LEU A 584 -21.95 -78.79 -11.91
C LEU A 584 -22.65 -79.35 -10.67
N ASN A 585 -23.31 -78.50 -9.87
CA ASN A 585 -24.11 -78.96 -8.73
C ASN A 585 -25.33 -79.77 -9.19
N THR A 586 -26.02 -79.35 -10.25
CA THR A 586 -27.13 -80.13 -10.85
C THR A 586 -26.64 -81.47 -11.39
N GLU A 587 -25.48 -81.49 -12.06
CA GLU A 587 -24.84 -82.72 -12.55
C GLU A 587 -24.47 -83.67 -11.41
N LYS A 588 -23.86 -83.16 -10.33
CA LYS A 588 -23.56 -83.94 -9.12
C LYS A 588 -24.82 -84.54 -8.51
N GLN A 589 -25.91 -83.78 -8.41
CA GLN A 589 -27.20 -84.28 -7.90
C GLN A 589 -27.77 -85.40 -8.79
N LYS A 590 -27.63 -85.27 -10.12
CA LYS A 590 -28.02 -86.32 -11.06
C LYS A 590 -27.16 -87.58 -10.87
N LEU A 591 -25.85 -87.46 -10.74
CA LEU A 591 -24.95 -88.59 -10.47
C LEU A 591 -25.28 -89.29 -9.13
N LEU A 592 -25.57 -88.52 -8.08
CA LEU A 592 -26.03 -89.02 -6.78
C LEU A 592 -27.34 -89.83 -6.91
N SER A 593 -28.31 -89.32 -7.68
CA SER A 593 -29.58 -90.03 -7.91
C SER A 593 -29.44 -91.34 -8.70
N GLN A 594 -28.31 -91.52 -9.39
CA GLN A 594 -27.97 -92.71 -10.18
C GLN A 594 -26.99 -93.64 -9.45
N SER A 595 -26.65 -93.36 -8.17
CA SER A 595 -25.65 -94.11 -7.38
C SER A 595 -24.27 -94.19 -8.04
N LEU A 596 -23.91 -93.20 -8.86
CA LEU A 596 -22.61 -93.11 -9.53
C LEU A 596 -21.60 -92.34 -8.65
N ASP A 597 -20.30 -92.56 -8.90
CA ASP A 597 -19.23 -91.85 -8.19
C ASP A 597 -19.29 -90.34 -8.44
N THR A 598 -19.23 -89.55 -7.36
CA THR A 598 -19.38 -88.10 -7.36
C THR A 598 -18.10 -87.37 -6.97
N GLN A 599 -17.02 -88.09 -6.64
CA GLN A 599 -15.76 -87.46 -6.19
C GLN A 599 -15.18 -86.50 -7.25
N ALA A 600 -15.18 -86.90 -8.52
CA ALA A 600 -14.67 -86.05 -9.59
C ALA A 600 -15.51 -84.76 -9.81
N ALA A 601 -16.83 -84.84 -9.63
CA ALA A 601 -17.72 -83.68 -9.70
C ALA A 601 -17.55 -82.76 -8.48
N GLN A 602 -17.36 -83.34 -7.29
CA GLN A 602 -17.08 -82.59 -6.06
C GLN A 602 -15.76 -81.82 -6.15
N ALA A 603 -14.67 -82.45 -6.61
CA ALA A 603 -13.38 -81.77 -6.76
C ALA A 603 -13.46 -80.56 -7.73
N LYS A 604 -14.25 -80.68 -8.81
CA LYS A 604 -14.50 -79.55 -9.74
C LYS A 604 -15.33 -78.44 -9.10
N ILE A 605 -16.30 -78.79 -8.24
CA ILE A 605 -17.10 -77.83 -7.47
C ILE A 605 -16.20 -77.07 -6.49
N ASP A 606 -15.37 -77.78 -5.72
CA ASP A 606 -14.49 -77.16 -4.72
C ASP A 606 -13.45 -76.24 -5.36
N SER A 607 -12.84 -76.68 -6.48
CA SER A 607 -11.92 -75.84 -7.27
C SER A 607 -12.63 -74.58 -7.79
N LEU A 608 -13.81 -74.72 -8.39
CA LEU A 608 -14.54 -73.58 -8.95
C LEU A 608 -15.06 -72.63 -7.86
N GLN A 609 -15.38 -73.13 -6.67
CA GLN A 609 -15.73 -72.30 -5.51
C GLN A 609 -14.54 -71.50 -5.00
N ALA A 610 -13.35 -72.12 -4.94
CA ALA A 610 -12.12 -71.42 -4.60
C ALA A 610 -11.79 -70.32 -5.63
N ASP A 611 -11.94 -70.61 -6.92
CA ASP A 611 -11.76 -69.63 -8.01
C ASP A 611 -12.76 -68.48 -7.90
N ILE A 612 -14.04 -68.77 -7.64
CA ILE A 612 -15.08 -67.75 -7.42
C ILE A 612 -14.75 -66.85 -6.23
N ALA A 613 -14.30 -67.43 -5.11
CA ALA A 613 -13.94 -66.65 -3.92
C ALA A 613 -12.72 -65.75 -4.15
N ALA A 614 -11.70 -66.25 -4.86
CA ALA A 614 -10.52 -65.46 -5.23
C ALA A 614 -10.89 -64.32 -6.20
N GLU A 615 -11.77 -64.60 -7.16
CA GLU A 615 -12.25 -63.62 -8.13
C GLU A 615 -13.14 -62.56 -7.47
N GLU A 616 -13.98 -62.94 -6.49
CA GLU A 616 -14.76 -62.00 -5.65
C GLU A 616 -13.86 -61.05 -4.85
N GLY A 617 -12.80 -61.58 -4.23
CA GLY A 617 -11.84 -60.75 -3.50
C GLY A 617 -11.12 -59.75 -4.40
N THR A 618 -10.74 -60.18 -5.62
CA THR A 618 -10.12 -59.32 -6.62
C THR A 618 -11.09 -58.24 -7.12
N LEU A 619 -12.33 -58.63 -7.42
CA LEU A 619 -13.39 -57.71 -7.85
C LEU A 619 -13.69 -56.65 -6.78
N GLN A 620 -13.73 -57.03 -5.50
CA GLN A 620 -13.94 -56.08 -4.40
C GLN A 620 -12.79 -55.06 -4.31
N ALA A 621 -11.55 -55.51 -4.46
CA ALA A 621 -10.38 -54.63 -4.48
C ALA A 621 -10.39 -53.68 -5.70
N GLU A 622 -10.79 -54.16 -6.88
CA GLU A 622 -10.94 -53.32 -8.08
C GLU A 622 -12.06 -52.29 -7.91
N LYS A 623 -13.21 -52.67 -7.33
CA LYS A 623 -14.31 -51.74 -7.02
C LYS A 623 -13.89 -50.64 -6.05
N GLN A 624 -13.14 -50.97 -5.00
CA GLN A 624 -12.64 -49.96 -4.07
C GLN A 624 -11.70 -48.97 -4.77
N LYS A 625 -10.76 -49.48 -5.58
CA LYS A 625 -9.87 -48.61 -6.38
C LYS A 625 -10.64 -47.71 -7.35
N ALA A 626 -11.72 -48.23 -7.96
CA ALA A 626 -12.57 -47.42 -8.83
C ALA A 626 -13.27 -46.30 -8.06
N ALA A 627 -13.77 -46.57 -6.85
CA ALA A 627 -14.40 -45.56 -5.99
C ALA A 627 -13.39 -44.47 -5.54
N ASP A 628 -12.17 -44.86 -5.16
CA ASP A 628 -11.10 -43.93 -4.79
C ASP A 628 -10.73 -43.00 -5.97
N LEU A 629 -10.63 -43.56 -7.18
CA LEU A 629 -10.39 -42.79 -8.41
C LEU A 629 -11.56 -41.85 -8.76
N GLU A 630 -12.80 -42.29 -8.54
CA GLU A 630 -14.00 -41.46 -8.73
C GLU A 630 -13.99 -40.23 -7.82
N GLN A 631 -13.68 -40.44 -6.53
CA GLN A 631 -13.59 -39.35 -5.56
C GLN A 631 -12.49 -38.33 -5.94
N LEU A 632 -11.35 -38.82 -6.44
CA LEU A 632 -10.29 -37.94 -6.96
C LEU A 632 -10.76 -37.13 -8.16
N VAL A 633 -11.43 -37.75 -9.13
CA VAL A 633 -11.98 -37.03 -10.31
C VAL A 633 -13.01 -35.98 -9.89
N ALA A 634 -13.93 -36.32 -8.99
CA ALA A 634 -14.93 -35.39 -8.48
C ALA A 634 -14.31 -34.21 -7.72
N GLY A 635 -13.22 -34.44 -6.96
CA GLY A 635 -12.46 -33.36 -6.33
C GLY A 635 -11.90 -32.36 -7.34
N PHE A 636 -11.40 -32.83 -8.48
CA PHE A 636 -10.91 -31.97 -9.56
C PHE A 636 -12.01 -31.21 -10.33
N ASP A 637 -13.29 -31.59 -10.21
CA ASP A 637 -14.39 -30.83 -10.79
C ASP A 637 -14.87 -29.69 -9.86
N GLN A 638 -14.59 -29.80 -8.55
CA GLN A 638 -14.89 -28.75 -7.57
C GLN A 638 -13.84 -27.62 -7.61
N GLU A 639 -12.58 -27.95 -7.84
CA GLU A 639 -11.54 -26.95 -8.08
C GLU A 639 -11.66 -26.41 -9.51
N LYS A 640 -12.19 -25.19 -9.67
CA LYS A 640 -12.15 -24.51 -10.97
C LYS A 640 -10.68 -24.24 -11.32
N PRO A 641 -10.09 -24.90 -12.34
CA PRO A 641 -8.73 -24.62 -12.73
C PRO A 641 -8.64 -23.15 -13.11
N MET A 642 -7.54 -22.52 -12.71
CA MET A 642 -7.28 -21.14 -13.08
C MET A 642 -7.25 -21.05 -14.61
N ASN A 643 -8.13 -20.22 -15.17
CA ASN A 643 -8.20 -20.04 -16.62
C ASN A 643 -6.94 -19.32 -17.12
N ALA A 644 -6.00 -20.09 -17.69
CA ALA A 644 -4.73 -19.61 -18.22
C ALA A 644 -4.90 -18.48 -19.27
N GLN A 645 -5.92 -18.56 -20.11
CA GLN A 645 -6.21 -17.53 -21.12
C GLN A 645 -6.71 -16.24 -20.47
N LEU A 646 -7.58 -16.36 -19.46
CA LEU A 646 -8.05 -15.21 -18.69
C LEU A 646 -6.89 -14.55 -17.91
N LEU A 647 -6.00 -15.34 -17.31
CA LEU A 647 -4.80 -14.82 -16.65
C LEU A 647 -3.95 -14.00 -17.62
N ARG A 648 -3.64 -14.55 -18.81
CA ARG A 648 -2.88 -13.82 -19.85
C ARG A 648 -3.56 -12.49 -20.21
N VAL A 649 -4.88 -12.50 -20.37
CA VAL A 649 -5.62 -11.27 -20.64
C VAL A 649 -5.47 -10.24 -19.51
N TYR A 650 -5.57 -10.63 -18.24
CA TYR A 650 -5.36 -9.69 -17.13
C TYR A 650 -3.93 -9.13 -17.09
N LEU A 651 -2.94 -9.99 -17.35
CA LEU A 651 -1.54 -9.57 -17.39
C LEU A 651 -1.33 -8.57 -18.54
N GLU A 652 -1.75 -8.91 -19.75
CA GLU A 652 -1.51 -8.12 -20.96
C GLU A 652 -2.34 -6.84 -21.04
N GLN A 653 -3.61 -6.90 -20.67
CA GLN A 653 -4.56 -5.78 -20.83
C GLN A 653 -4.72 -4.96 -19.56
N GLY A 654 -4.42 -5.51 -18.39
CA GLY A 654 -4.56 -4.84 -17.09
C GLY A 654 -3.22 -4.44 -16.50
N LEU A 655 -2.38 -5.43 -16.16
CA LEU A 655 -1.18 -5.19 -15.36
C LEU A 655 -0.03 -4.56 -16.16
N TYR A 656 0.32 -5.08 -17.34
CA TYR A 656 1.45 -4.59 -18.12
C TYR A 656 1.32 -3.13 -18.58
N PRO A 657 0.14 -2.60 -18.94
CA PRO A 657 -0.01 -1.16 -19.18
C PRO A 657 0.34 -0.36 -17.92
N ILE A 658 -0.15 -0.77 -16.75
CA ILE A 658 0.18 -0.08 -15.49
C ILE A 658 1.69 -0.12 -15.22
N LEU A 659 2.33 -1.28 -15.38
CA LEU A 659 3.79 -1.42 -15.24
C LEU A 659 4.53 -0.53 -16.26
N ASN A 660 4.17 -0.56 -17.54
CA ASN A 660 4.74 0.33 -18.57
C ASN A 660 4.60 1.82 -18.18
N GLY A 661 3.47 2.18 -17.56
CA GLY A 661 3.25 3.53 -17.06
C GLY A 661 4.22 3.90 -15.92
N LEU A 662 4.42 2.98 -14.98
CA LEU A 662 5.32 3.18 -13.85
C LEU A 662 6.80 3.26 -14.26
N GLU A 663 7.19 2.69 -15.39
CA GLU A 663 8.55 2.83 -15.96
C GLU A 663 8.91 4.29 -16.31
N SER A 664 7.93 5.20 -16.41
CA SER A 664 8.18 6.64 -16.57
C SER A 664 8.68 7.34 -15.31
N ILE A 665 8.56 6.69 -14.15
CA ILE A 665 9.20 7.10 -12.91
C ILE A 665 10.58 6.45 -12.91
N ARG A 666 11.65 7.25 -13.03
CA ARG A 666 13.03 6.73 -13.13
C ARG A 666 13.57 6.35 -11.76
N SER A 667 13.51 7.29 -10.82
CA SER A 667 14.04 7.09 -9.47
C SER A 667 13.27 7.88 -8.43
N LEU A 668 13.32 7.36 -7.20
CA LEU A 668 12.77 7.95 -6.00
C LEU A 668 13.89 8.04 -4.97
N GLY A 669 13.94 9.16 -4.26
CA GLY A 669 14.79 9.37 -3.10
C GLY A 669 13.96 9.96 -1.97
N ALA A 670 14.19 9.57 -0.73
CA ALA A 670 13.60 10.21 0.42
C ALA A 670 14.57 10.32 1.58
N LYS A 671 14.44 11.41 2.36
CA LYS A 671 15.16 11.62 3.62
C LYS A 671 14.22 12.01 4.73
N THR A 672 14.50 11.53 5.94
CA THR A 672 13.74 11.84 7.16
C THR A 672 14.65 12.50 8.19
N LEU A 673 14.14 13.53 8.85
CA LEU A 673 14.81 14.32 9.89
C LEU A 673 13.91 14.45 11.12
N PHE A 674 14.47 14.16 12.29
CA PHE A 674 13.85 14.41 13.59
C PHE A 674 14.44 15.70 14.16
N GLY A 675 13.64 16.77 14.15
CA GLY A 675 13.94 18.04 14.80
C GLY A 675 13.52 18.04 16.27
N THR A 676 13.71 19.18 16.94
CA THR A 676 13.29 19.38 18.34
C THR A 676 11.79 19.14 18.52
N ASP A 677 11.00 19.65 17.58
CA ASP A 677 9.56 19.78 17.68
C ASP A 677 8.83 19.38 16.37
N THR A 678 9.56 18.89 15.38
CA THR A 678 9.03 18.45 14.10
C THR A 678 9.71 17.20 13.57
N ILE A 679 8.95 16.35 12.89
CA ILE A 679 9.46 15.25 12.06
C ILE A 679 9.23 15.67 10.61
N GLU A 680 10.30 15.74 9.82
CA GLU A 680 10.24 16.15 8.42
C GLU A 680 10.68 15.01 7.51
N SER A 681 9.89 14.68 6.49
CA SER A 681 10.28 13.74 5.45
C SER A 681 10.15 14.40 4.09
N THR A 682 11.24 14.42 3.31
CA THR A 682 11.26 15.00 1.96
C THR A 682 11.54 13.88 0.95
N MET A 683 10.65 13.76 -0.04
CA MET A 683 10.72 12.82 -1.16
C MET A 683 11.00 13.57 -2.45
N TYR A 684 11.84 12.98 -3.29
CA TYR A 684 12.21 13.45 -4.62
C TYR A 684 11.91 12.34 -5.62
N MET A 685 11.22 12.66 -6.71
CA MET A 685 10.80 11.71 -7.72
C MET A 685 11.18 12.23 -9.10
N LYS A 686 12.09 11.53 -9.76
CA LYS A 686 12.51 11.82 -11.13
C LYS A 686 11.55 11.16 -12.10
N VAL A 687 10.92 11.96 -12.95
CA VAL A 687 10.04 11.50 -14.04
C VAL A 687 10.70 11.72 -15.41
N GLN A 688 10.29 10.94 -16.41
CA GLN A 688 10.73 11.06 -17.81
C GLN A 688 10.09 12.23 -18.56
#